data_AF-A0A5D2LQ91-F1
#
_entry.id   AF-A0A5D2LQ91-F1
#
_cell.length_a   1.000
_cell.length_b   1.000
_cell.length_c   1.000
_cell.angle_alpha   90.00
_cell.angle_beta   90.00
_cell.angle_gamma   90.00
#
_symmetry.space_group_name_H-M   'P 1'
#
loop_
_entity.id
_entity.type
_entity.pdbx_description
1 polymer ?
#
loop_
_entity_poly.entity_id
_entity_poly.type
_entity_poly.pdbx_seq_one_letter_code
_entity_poly.pdbx_strand_id
1 'polypeptide(L)'
;MTQINQWLEHDEANKVGIATICGIGGIGKTTIAKVVYNLNIPRFESFSFLAHVRETSQDCNGLVRLQRQLISDILKGKSHKIYNIDNGINKIKEIVCCRRVLLVLDDVDELEKIRKLMGTQIPFHPGSKIIITSRNRCLLNAHFISQMFDLEASTSCGGLSKLFEVKELTSNESMQLFNWYAFGHNSVPESSMAYARSLVKHCGGLPLALQVLGSSLSSKSVSSWKSALEKLEEIPDSKIQEILRISYDSLEDDHDKNLFLDIVCLFIGKDRDYTTTILDGCDYYTTIGIENLVGRSLLIINEKNKLMMHQMIRDMGREIIRQESSDIGRRSRLWHKNAFDVIREKIGSRTVKCLTIDLKGLLEDKAKRTNTTLHFPKHSKSQFLMANDVDMETQAFAKMKRLKLLQLDYVRLKGDFKDFPKRLRWLRWHGFCMQSFPVDFDINELVVLDMRNSKLKQVWKDTECLPNLKILNLNHSHSLLKTPSFSGLPSLEKLMLKDCINLVEVDQSIGELKMLTFLNLKDCTSLRKLPRTIGSLISLAELILSGCSRLDDVPRELHNMKSLKVLNLDETSICQTRLGLHWLLPKRSKELGFSWASLPCSLVKLNLESCKLSDDVMPNDLYNLASLKSLNLSRNPIRYLPESIKKLTKLDELLLTSCTELQKIPKLPVLPNVFEFLTVSPFKGYWAILPCFFSSTRCVIFGCEKLTEVEDLFKLEPIENFEAEEIRRLFNVDSIKRNRLQLYSYLTDSIMLATPQVLQECGITSTFVIGSEVPIVFKHRTNEFRISFSLPTPSHPDEKIHRFSLCIVFSLASDQILEFLPSVHIFNETKRIMQRYRSSFMGIPETNDNTMLWLIHWPVTDCEFEGGDLVSCMVVPIHLSIRKFGVTYESQHNVRNKYGFSHLSTGDEVATRNMMMDLTKDLLSLESYGNVKVQLCSYIEESKVVASPQVLYDYGIITTFDPLPFDYNGHYFGHQAGKTEVSISVPPNSSRKISCFLNSIIIFSAKNDKTYGFLPCLEIVNETKGTQWTYSKHFMGIPETKNTLYWTTCWNFRGDDLEAGDRISLRVLSNLSVLEFGIDLVYDYELDGNPNFFSQLPWMSKCFTYLFGTFVLISSQSQKNLYRLQSLVKC
;
A
#
# COMPACT_ATOMS: atom_id res chain seq x y z
N MET A 1 0.87 -20.91 14.60
CA MET A 1 1.60 -22.08 15.15
C MET A 1 2.96 -22.26 14.46
N THR A 2 3.03 -22.39 13.13
CA THR A 2 4.28 -22.61 12.36
C THR A 2 5.47 -21.73 12.79
N GLN A 3 5.27 -20.42 12.93
CA GLN A 3 6.30 -19.46 13.35
C GLN A 3 6.92 -19.73 14.75
N ILE A 4 6.20 -20.46 15.62
CA ILE A 4 6.67 -20.87 16.95
C ILE A 4 7.48 -22.17 16.84
N ASN A 5 7.02 -23.14 16.03
CA ASN A 5 7.80 -24.34 15.74
C ASN A 5 9.12 -23.98 15.05
N GLN A 6 9.10 -23.09 14.05
CA GLN A 6 10.32 -22.57 13.41
C GLN A 6 11.29 -21.93 14.41
N TRP A 7 10.79 -21.23 15.43
CA TRP A 7 11.62 -20.65 16.49
C TRP A 7 12.17 -21.69 17.49
N LEU A 8 11.48 -22.82 17.68
CA LEU A 8 12.01 -23.98 18.40
C LEU A 8 13.05 -24.73 17.56
N GLU A 9 12.86 -24.79 16.24
CA GLU A 9 13.71 -25.46 15.23
C GLU A 9 14.98 -24.69 14.87
N HIS A 10 15.01 -23.36 15.04
CA HIS A 10 16.24 -22.58 14.93
C HIS A 10 17.21 -22.95 16.07
N ASP A 11 18.15 -23.84 15.75
CA ASP A 11 19.36 -24.11 16.52
C ASP A 11 20.38 -22.98 16.32
N GLU A 12 20.11 -21.82 16.95
CA GLU A 12 21.20 -20.98 17.49
C GLU A 12 21.87 -21.79 18.62
N ALA A 13 22.70 -22.76 18.23
CA ALA A 13 22.87 -24.04 18.95
C ALA A 13 23.36 -23.96 20.41
N ASN A 14 23.88 -22.81 20.84
CA ASN A 14 24.45 -22.60 22.17
C ASN A 14 23.71 -21.58 23.05
N LYS A 15 22.51 -21.10 22.68
CA LYS A 15 21.78 -20.07 23.47
C LYS A 15 20.42 -20.53 24.00
N VAL A 16 20.00 -19.92 25.11
CA VAL A 16 18.68 -20.14 25.74
C VAL A 16 17.67 -19.20 25.10
N GLY A 17 16.56 -19.74 24.58
CA GLY A 17 15.52 -18.96 23.91
C GLY A 17 14.28 -18.75 24.78
N ILE A 18 13.75 -17.52 24.81
CA ILE A 18 12.51 -17.20 25.52
C ILE A 18 11.46 -16.64 24.56
N ALA A 19 10.23 -17.14 24.64
CA ALA A 19 9.09 -16.64 23.87
C ALA A 19 7.91 -16.32 24.78
N THR A 20 7.12 -15.31 24.43
CA THR A 20 5.81 -15.04 25.08
C THR A 20 4.69 -15.00 24.05
N ILE A 21 3.67 -15.81 24.29
CA ILE A 21 2.43 -15.86 23.53
C ILE A 21 1.44 -14.91 24.22
N CYS A 22 1.09 -13.80 23.57
CA CYS A 22 0.24 -12.73 24.14
C CYS A 22 -1.09 -12.57 23.39
N GLY A 23 -2.00 -11.78 23.96
CA GLY A 23 -3.33 -11.48 23.40
C GLY A 23 -4.46 -11.56 24.44
N ILE A 24 -5.70 -11.33 24.00
CA ILE A 24 -6.86 -11.18 24.90
C ILE A 24 -7.26 -12.47 25.65
N GLY A 25 -8.11 -12.34 26.67
CA GLY A 25 -8.73 -13.49 27.34
C GLY A 25 -9.51 -14.34 26.33
N GLY A 26 -9.44 -15.67 26.42
CA GLY A 26 -10.18 -16.57 25.53
C GLY A 26 -9.66 -16.71 24.08
N ILE A 27 -8.58 -16.02 23.69
CA ILE A 27 -8.05 -16.05 22.30
C ILE A 27 -7.31 -17.35 21.91
N GLY A 28 -7.24 -18.35 22.80
CA GLY A 28 -6.64 -19.66 22.51
C GLY A 28 -5.13 -19.80 22.79
N LYS A 29 -4.48 -18.85 23.48
CA LYS A 29 -3.04 -18.90 23.83
C LYS A 29 -2.60 -20.23 24.43
N THR A 30 -3.31 -20.69 25.46
CA THR A 30 -3.08 -21.98 26.15
C THR A 30 -3.21 -23.17 25.20
N THR A 31 -4.17 -23.14 24.28
CA THR A 31 -4.37 -24.19 23.26
C THR A 31 -3.17 -24.23 22.31
N ILE A 32 -2.73 -23.08 21.80
CA ILE A 32 -1.54 -22.95 20.95
C ILE A 32 -0.30 -23.46 21.67
N ALA A 33 -0.10 -23.06 22.93
CA ALA A 33 1.04 -23.50 23.73
C ALA A 33 1.04 -25.01 23.99
N LYS A 34 -0.12 -25.60 24.31
CA LYS A 34 -0.27 -27.06 24.51
C LYS A 34 0.01 -27.85 23.22
N VAL A 35 -0.47 -27.38 22.07
CA VAL A 35 -0.19 -28.03 20.77
C VAL A 35 1.29 -27.92 20.41
N VAL A 36 1.90 -26.73 20.52
CA VAL A 36 3.34 -26.52 20.27
C VAL A 36 4.19 -27.39 21.21
N TYR A 37 3.86 -27.44 22.50
CA TYR A 37 4.55 -28.28 23.49
C TYR A 37 4.51 -29.76 23.11
N ASN A 38 3.30 -30.31 22.89
CA ASN A 38 3.13 -31.73 22.56
C ASN A 38 3.87 -32.14 21.28
N LEU A 39 3.90 -31.27 20.26
CA LEU A 39 4.62 -31.52 19.01
C LEU A 39 6.15 -31.50 19.16
N ASN A 40 6.69 -30.79 20.15
CA ASN A 40 8.13 -30.59 20.30
C ASN A 40 8.77 -31.39 21.45
N ILE A 41 7.99 -32.07 22.30
CA ILE A 41 8.49 -32.97 23.36
C ILE A 41 9.68 -33.85 22.93
N PRO A 42 9.67 -34.53 21.75
CA PRO A 42 10.78 -35.40 21.34
C PRO A 42 12.12 -34.70 21.04
N ARG A 43 12.13 -33.37 20.95
CA ARG A 43 13.34 -32.56 20.64
C ARG A 43 14.13 -32.14 21.88
N PHE A 44 13.65 -32.45 23.09
CA PHE A 44 14.23 -32.00 24.36
C PHE A 44 14.42 -33.17 25.32
N GLU A 45 15.50 -33.13 26.12
CA GLU A 45 15.85 -34.21 27.04
C GLU A 45 14.89 -34.31 28.23
N SER A 46 14.25 -33.18 28.55
CA SER A 46 13.34 -32.95 29.66
C SER A 46 12.38 -31.81 29.32
N PHE A 47 11.16 -31.87 29.85
CA PHE A 47 10.08 -30.95 29.49
C PHE A 47 9.11 -30.80 30.65
N SER A 48 8.46 -29.64 30.79
CA SER A 48 7.41 -29.41 31.79
C SER A 48 6.38 -28.39 31.29
N PHE A 49 5.10 -28.61 31.61
CA PHE A 49 4.00 -27.68 31.36
C PHE A 49 3.35 -27.30 32.69
N LEU A 50 3.67 -26.10 33.17
CA LEU A 50 3.04 -25.53 34.36
C LEU A 50 1.80 -24.77 33.94
N ALA A 51 0.64 -25.38 34.17
CA ALA A 51 -0.67 -24.82 33.82
C ALA A 51 -1.17 -23.83 34.90
N HIS A 52 -1.94 -22.82 34.48
CA HIS A 52 -2.65 -21.91 35.39
C HIS A 52 -1.75 -21.26 36.46
N VAL A 53 -0.61 -20.70 36.04
CA VAL A 53 0.43 -20.20 36.96
C VAL A 53 -0.06 -19.02 37.80
N ARG A 54 -0.84 -18.06 37.24
CA ARG A 54 -1.47 -16.97 38.05
C ARG A 54 -2.20 -17.54 39.25
N GLU A 55 -3.13 -18.44 38.98
CA GLU A 55 -4.11 -18.96 39.93
C GLU A 55 -3.43 -19.88 40.95
N THR A 56 -2.66 -20.86 40.48
CA THR A 56 -1.90 -21.77 41.35
C THR A 56 -0.84 -21.04 42.19
N SER A 57 -0.34 -19.86 41.77
CA SER A 57 0.58 -19.07 42.61
C SER A 57 -0.08 -18.37 43.80
N GLN A 58 -1.42 -18.26 43.81
CA GLN A 58 -2.20 -17.61 44.86
C GLN A 58 -2.67 -18.61 45.93
N ASP A 59 -2.65 -19.92 45.63
CA ASP A 59 -2.95 -21.00 46.58
C ASP A 59 -1.95 -21.05 47.75
N CYS A 60 -2.43 -21.46 48.93
CA CYS A 60 -1.56 -21.82 50.06
C CYS A 60 -0.61 -22.96 49.67
N ASN A 61 0.71 -22.72 49.77
CA ASN A 61 1.79 -23.60 49.25
C ASN A 61 1.78 -23.84 47.73
N GLY A 62 1.01 -23.06 46.96
CA GLY A 62 0.85 -23.24 45.52
C GLY A 62 2.14 -23.09 44.70
N LEU A 63 3.01 -22.14 45.06
CA LEU A 63 4.35 -22.03 44.50
C LEU A 63 5.18 -23.31 44.72
N VAL A 64 5.17 -23.88 45.93
CA VAL A 64 5.89 -25.13 46.25
C VAL A 64 5.30 -26.33 45.48
N ARG A 65 3.99 -26.34 45.22
CA ARG A 65 3.33 -27.33 44.34
C ARG A 65 3.84 -27.22 42.90
N LEU A 66 3.93 -26.01 42.34
CA LEU A 66 4.48 -25.78 40.99
C LEU A 66 5.97 -26.16 40.91
N GLN A 67 6.78 -25.84 41.92
CA GLN A 67 8.19 -26.27 42.00
C GLN A 67 8.34 -27.79 42.05
N ARG A 68 7.52 -28.48 42.87
CA ARG A 68 7.49 -29.96 42.94
C ARG A 68 7.12 -30.58 41.60
N GLN A 69 6.16 -30.00 40.87
CA GLN A 69 5.82 -30.45 39.51
C GLN A 69 7.02 -30.28 38.56
N LEU A 70 7.59 -29.07 38.46
CA LEU A 70 8.71 -28.78 37.56
C LEU A 70 9.91 -29.72 37.79
N ILE A 71 10.27 -29.96 39.05
CA ILE A 71 11.36 -30.86 39.43
C ILE A 71 11.00 -32.32 39.12
N SER A 72 9.75 -32.75 39.36
CA SER A 72 9.27 -34.09 39.03
C SER A 72 9.29 -34.36 37.53
N ASP A 73 8.81 -33.42 36.72
CA ASP A 73 8.73 -33.52 35.26
C ASP A 73 10.13 -33.66 34.65
N ILE A 74 11.05 -32.75 35.01
CA ILE A 74 12.45 -32.76 34.53
C ILE A 74 13.20 -34.01 34.98
N LEU A 75 12.98 -34.47 36.23
CA LEU A 75 13.64 -35.68 36.76
C LEU A 75 12.89 -36.98 36.46
N LYS A 76 11.87 -36.95 35.59
CA LYS A 76 11.10 -38.12 35.11
C LYS A 76 10.50 -38.94 36.26
N GLY A 77 9.85 -38.26 37.20
CA GLY A 77 9.07 -38.84 38.30
C GLY A 77 9.84 -39.09 39.61
N LYS A 78 11.14 -38.76 39.70
CA LYS A 78 11.91 -38.94 40.94
C LYS A 78 11.47 -37.94 42.02
N SER A 79 10.78 -38.42 43.06
CA SER A 79 10.25 -37.58 44.14
C SER A 79 11.36 -36.96 45.00
N HIS A 80 11.40 -35.61 45.06
CA HIS A 80 12.32 -34.87 45.91
C HIS A 80 11.56 -34.14 47.02
N LYS A 81 12.03 -34.24 48.27
CA LYS A 81 11.48 -33.45 49.38
C LYS A 81 11.84 -31.97 49.16
N ILE A 82 10.81 -31.12 49.04
CA ILE A 82 10.93 -29.66 49.01
C ILE A 82 10.19 -29.12 50.24
N TYR A 83 10.93 -28.44 51.12
CA TYR A 83 10.45 -27.99 52.43
C TYR A 83 9.92 -26.55 52.42
N ASN A 84 10.53 -25.67 51.63
CA ASN A 84 10.17 -24.27 51.44
C ASN A 84 10.51 -23.82 50.01
N ILE A 85 10.16 -22.58 49.66
CA ILE A 85 10.31 -22.01 48.31
C ILE A 85 11.79 -21.94 47.89
N ASP A 86 12.67 -21.53 48.79
CA ASP A 86 14.11 -21.33 48.50
C ASP A 86 14.83 -22.65 48.22
N ASN A 87 14.48 -23.72 48.95
CA ASN A 87 14.94 -25.08 48.67
C ASN A 87 14.46 -25.57 47.30
N GLY A 88 13.27 -25.14 46.86
CA GLY A 88 12.76 -25.40 45.52
C GLY A 88 13.50 -24.62 44.43
N ILE A 89 13.78 -23.33 44.66
CA ILE A 89 14.55 -22.46 43.74
C ILE A 89 15.95 -23.05 43.49
N ASN A 90 16.68 -23.39 44.55
CA ASN A 90 18.03 -23.94 44.41
C ASN A 90 18.03 -25.26 43.64
N LYS A 91 17.09 -26.17 43.94
CA LYS A 91 16.92 -27.43 43.19
C LYS A 91 16.50 -27.24 41.74
N ILE A 92 15.72 -26.19 41.42
CA ILE A 92 15.41 -25.85 40.03
C ILE A 92 16.69 -25.43 39.31
N LYS A 93 17.50 -24.54 39.90
CA LYS A 93 18.80 -24.14 39.31
C LYS A 93 19.74 -25.32 39.07
N GLU A 94 19.84 -26.24 40.04
CA GLU A 94 20.67 -27.46 39.96
C GLU A 94 20.27 -28.40 38.81
N ILE A 95 18.99 -28.47 38.42
CA ILE A 95 18.53 -29.40 37.38
C ILE A 95 18.39 -28.79 35.99
N VAL A 96 18.13 -27.48 35.87
CA VAL A 96 17.99 -26.83 34.56
C VAL A 96 19.32 -26.51 33.89
N CYS A 97 20.42 -26.45 34.63
CA CYS A 97 21.76 -26.23 34.06
C CYS A 97 22.34 -27.49 33.40
N CYS A 98 21.89 -28.68 33.81
CA CYS A 98 22.44 -29.96 33.34
C CYS A 98 21.68 -30.59 32.16
N ARG A 99 20.62 -29.96 31.63
CA ARG A 99 19.73 -30.59 30.61
C ARG A 99 19.09 -29.57 29.67
N ARG A 100 18.93 -29.93 28.38
CA ARG A 100 18.18 -29.16 27.39
C ARG A 100 16.67 -29.27 27.68
N VAL A 101 16.09 -28.22 28.28
CA VAL A 101 14.68 -28.20 28.74
C VAL A 101 13.74 -27.46 27.78
N LEU A 102 12.54 -28.00 27.56
CA LEU A 102 11.37 -27.27 27.05
C LEU A 102 10.39 -26.96 28.20
N LEU A 103 10.32 -25.70 28.60
CA LEU A 103 9.46 -25.24 29.71
C LEU A 103 8.30 -24.39 29.19
N VAL A 104 7.07 -24.70 29.62
CA VAL A 104 5.90 -23.83 29.41
C VAL A 104 5.35 -23.31 30.73
N LEU A 105 5.17 -21.99 30.83
CA LEU A 105 4.54 -21.27 31.93
C LEU A 105 3.24 -20.64 31.43
N ASP A 106 2.09 -21.26 31.71
CA ASP A 106 0.80 -20.89 31.13
C ASP A 106 -0.05 -20.00 32.04
N ASP A 107 -0.65 -18.96 31.45
CA ASP A 107 -1.48 -17.94 32.09
C ASP A 107 -0.77 -17.19 33.23
N VAL A 108 0.43 -16.67 32.94
CA VAL A 108 1.20 -15.74 33.80
C VAL A 108 0.74 -14.30 33.56
N ASP A 109 0.55 -13.53 34.63
CA ASP A 109 0.13 -12.13 34.61
C ASP A 109 1.20 -11.13 35.09
N GLU A 110 2.20 -11.60 35.86
CA GLU A 110 3.27 -10.80 36.48
C GLU A 110 4.62 -11.54 36.45
N LEU A 111 5.71 -10.82 36.16
CA LEU A 111 7.09 -11.36 36.20
C LEU A 111 7.50 -11.84 37.61
N GLU A 112 7.00 -11.18 38.65
CA GLU A 112 7.36 -11.48 40.04
C GLU A 112 6.90 -12.88 40.49
N LYS A 113 5.85 -13.43 39.89
CA LYS A 113 5.42 -14.82 40.11
C LYS A 113 6.42 -15.82 39.52
N ILE A 114 7.09 -15.48 38.42
CA ILE A 114 8.19 -16.29 37.86
C ILE A 114 9.43 -16.20 38.76
N ARG A 115 9.77 -15.00 39.27
CA ARG A 115 10.88 -14.81 40.23
C ARG A 115 10.67 -15.60 41.51
N LYS A 116 9.46 -15.60 42.08
CA LYS A 116 9.08 -16.40 43.25
C LYS A 116 9.00 -17.91 43.00
N LEU A 117 8.87 -18.32 41.73
CA LEU A 117 8.84 -19.73 41.35
C LEU A 117 10.26 -20.32 41.17
N MET A 118 11.14 -19.62 40.45
CA MET A 118 12.43 -20.15 39.98
C MET A 118 13.67 -19.31 40.36
N GLY A 119 13.48 -18.14 40.99
CA GLY A 119 14.55 -17.19 41.33
C GLY A 119 14.92 -16.22 40.20
N THR A 120 16.00 -15.47 40.41
CA THR A 120 16.71 -14.63 39.43
C THR A 120 18.02 -15.29 39.00
N GLN A 121 18.61 -14.88 37.88
CA GLN A 121 19.83 -15.49 37.28
C GLN A 121 19.75 -17.03 37.27
N ILE A 122 18.83 -17.56 36.46
CA ILE A 122 18.62 -19.00 36.32
C ILE A 122 19.54 -19.53 35.20
N PRO A 123 20.51 -20.41 35.50
CA PRO A 123 21.44 -20.95 34.51
C PRO A 123 20.78 -22.12 33.75
N PHE A 124 20.00 -21.83 32.72
CA PHE A 124 19.47 -22.87 31.84
C PHE A 124 20.56 -23.41 30.91
N HIS A 125 20.57 -24.73 30.68
CA HIS A 125 21.46 -25.36 29.72
C HIS A 125 21.29 -24.74 28.31
N PRO A 126 22.37 -24.54 27.54
CA PRO A 126 22.33 -24.15 26.13
C PRO A 126 21.29 -24.92 25.30
N GLY A 127 20.62 -24.22 24.37
CA GLY A 127 19.59 -24.80 23.53
C GLY A 127 18.23 -25.05 24.21
N SER A 128 18.08 -24.78 25.51
CA SER A 128 16.78 -24.78 26.20
C SER A 128 15.85 -23.71 25.66
N LYS A 129 14.53 -23.98 25.65
CA LYS A 129 13.51 -23.06 25.14
C LYS A 129 12.38 -22.91 26.17
N ILE A 130 12.00 -21.66 26.46
CA ILE A 130 10.98 -21.31 27.46
C ILE A 130 9.84 -20.57 26.77
N ILE A 131 8.60 -21.02 26.98
CA ILE A 131 7.38 -20.40 26.44
C ILE A 131 6.52 -19.91 27.59
N ILE A 132 6.19 -18.63 27.61
CA ILE A 132 5.27 -18.02 28.57
C ILE A 132 3.95 -17.72 27.84
N THR A 133 2.78 -18.01 28.41
CA THR A 133 1.50 -17.48 27.89
C THR A 133 0.98 -16.40 28.82
N SER A 134 0.52 -15.28 28.25
CA SER A 134 0.10 -14.12 29.04
C SER A 134 -0.98 -13.27 28.40
N ARG A 135 -1.70 -12.51 29.24
CA ARG A 135 -2.55 -11.39 28.84
C ARG A 135 -1.74 -10.08 28.75
N ASN A 136 -0.60 -10.03 29.43
CA ASN A 136 0.28 -8.86 29.55
C ASN A 136 1.41 -8.91 28.50
N ARG A 137 1.43 -7.94 27.59
CA ARG A 137 2.47 -7.78 26.54
C ARG A 137 3.82 -7.37 27.13
N CYS A 138 3.82 -6.65 28.25
CA CYS A 138 5.00 -6.00 28.81
C CYS A 138 5.92 -6.94 29.62
N LEU A 139 5.58 -8.24 29.73
CA LEU A 139 6.46 -9.23 30.36
C LEU A 139 7.77 -9.46 29.58
N LEU A 140 7.84 -9.11 28.29
CA LEU A 140 9.05 -9.20 27.46
C LEU A 140 9.86 -7.88 27.38
N ASN A 141 9.96 -7.12 28.47
CA ASN A 141 10.96 -6.04 28.53
C ASN A 141 12.37 -6.65 28.64
N ALA A 142 13.18 -6.50 27.59
CA ALA A 142 14.51 -7.12 27.46
C ALA A 142 15.44 -6.87 28.65
N HIS A 143 15.38 -5.67 29.26
CA HIS A 143 16.16 -5.29 30.44
C HIS A 143 15.83 -6.12 31.70
N PHE A 144 14.64 -6.71 31.78
CA PHE A 144 14.23 -7.56 32.90
C PHE A 144 14.42 -9.05 32.62
N ILE A 145 14.44 -9.44 31.34
CA ILE A 145 14.81 -10.80 30.91
C ILE A 145 16.28 -11.08 31.27
N SER A 146 17.19 -10.14 30.97
CA SER A 146 18.63 -10.25 31.32
C SER A 146 18.93 -10.26 32.82
N GLN A 147 17.98 -9.88 33.68
CA GLN A 147 18.10 -10.04 35.14
C GLN A 147 17.61 -11.42 35.63
N MET A 148 16.70 -12.06 34.89
CA MET A 148 16.09 -13.33 35.29
C MET A 148 16.85 -14.55 34.78
N PHE A 149 17.46 -14.44 33.60
CA PHE A 149 18.18 -15.53 32.94
C PHE A 149 19.63 -15.12 32.76
N ASP A 150 20.54 -16.04 33.05
CA ASP A 150 21.97 -15.78 32.94
C ASP A 150 22.37 -15.69 31.46
N LEU A 151 22.76 -14.49 31.03
CA LEU A 151 22.83 -14.08 29.62
C LEU A 151 24.12 -13.29 29.29
N GLU A 152 25.22 -13.61 29.97
CA GLU A 152 26.56 -13.05 29.72
C GLU A 152 27.17 -13.52 28.38
N ALA A 153 26.65 -13.08 27.22
CA ALA A 153 27.40 -12.91 25.96
C ALA A 153 26.56 -12.39 24.77
N SER A 154 26.29 -11.07 24.71
CA SER A 154 26.29 -10.25 23.47
C SER A 154 25.65 -8.87 23.68
N THR A 155 26.39 -7.78 23.44
CA THR A 155 25.88 -6.38 23.46
C THR A 155 25.05 -6.00 22.21
N SER A 156 24.25 -6.95 21.71
CA SER A 156 23.43 -6.85 20.49
C SER A 156 22.10 -7.60 20.64
N CYS A 157 21.42 -7.41 21.78
CA CYS A 157 20.22 -8.15 22.21
C CYS A 157 18.93 -7.87 21.41
N GLY A 158 18.94 -8.13 20.10
CA GLY A 158 17.75 -8.07 19.23
C GLY A 158 17.03 -9.41 19.01
N GLY A 159 17.69 -10.56 19.22
CA GLY A 159 17.22 -11.87 18.73
C GLY A 159 16.59 -12.84 19.74
N LEU A 160 16.98 -12.81 21.02
CA LEU A 160 16.78 -13.95 21.94
C LEU A 160 15.40 -14.04 22.61
N SER A 161 14.63 -12.95 22.62
CA SER A 161 13.29 -12.86 23.22
C SER A 161 12.21 -12.57 22.18
N LYS A 162 11.31 -13.53 21.92
CA LYS A 162 10.34 -13.45 20.82
C LYS A 162 8.89 -13.29 21.29
N LEU A 163 8.24 -12.19 20.92
CA LEU A 163 6.81 -11.96 21.17
C LEU A 163 5.97 -12.59 20.04
N PHE A 164 4.96 -13.36 20.41
CA PHE A 164 3.98 -13.94 19.49
C PHE A 164 2.57 -13.47 19.87
N GLU A 165 2.05 -12.47 19.15
CA GLU A 165 0.67 -12.01 19.35
C GLU A 165 -0.34 -12.93 18.64
N VAL A 166 -1.28 -13.46 19.42
CA VAL A 166 -2.36 -14.32 18.89
C VAL A 166 -3.48 -13.45 18.34
N LYS A 167 -3.68 -13.54 17.01
CA LYS A 167 -4.76 -12.85 16.29
C LYS A 167 -6.10 -13.57 16.44
N GLU A 168 -7.17 -12.83 16.17
CA GLU A 168 -8.54 -13.35 16.03
C GLU A 168 -8.66 -14.35 14.87
N LEU A 169 -9.60 -15.29 14.96
CA LEU A 169 -9.91 -16.21 13.86
C LEU A 169 -10.53 -15.46 12.68
N THR A 170 -10.25 -15.91 11.45
CA THR A 170 -10.94 -15.39 10.27
C THR A 170 -12.44 -15.72 10.33
N SER A 171 -13.25 -15.01 9.53
CA SER A 171 -14.70 -15.26 9.44
C SER A 171 -15.03 -16.73 9.12
N ASN A 172 -14.21 -17.38 8.30
CA ASN A 172 -14.41 -18.78 7.88
C ASN A 172 -14.07 -19.77 8.99
N GLU A 173 -12.91 -19.63 9.64
CA GLU A 173 -12.53 -20.45 10.81
C GLU A 173 -13.51 -20.25 11.97
N SER A 174 -13.97 -19.01 12.17
CA SER A 174 -14.94 -18.66 13.20
C SER A 174 -16.29 -19.34 12.97
N MET A 175 -16.76 -19.35 11.71
CA MET A 175 -17.96 -20.06 11.30
C MET A 175 -17.83 -21.57 11.50
N GLN A 176 -16.71 -22.18 11.09
CA GLN A 176 -16.44 -23.60 11.32
C GLN A 176 -16.46 -23.96 12.82
N LEU A 177 -15.75 -23.19 13.65
CA LEU A 177 -15.69 -23.43 15.10
C LEU A 177 -17.06 -23.28 15.78
N PHE A 178 -17.82 -22.24 15.41
CA PHE A 178 -19.17 -22.04 15.93
C PHE A 178 -20.12 -23.18 15.49
N ASN A 179 -20.09 -23.58 14.22
CA ASN A 179 -20.91 -24.67 13.69
C ASN A 179 -20.60 -26.00 14.39
N TRP A 180 -19.32 -26.27 14.66
CA TRP A 180 -18.90 -27.47 15.40
C TRP A 180 -19.52 -27.52 16.80
N TYR A 181 -19.55 -26.41 17.54
CA TYR A 181 -20.18 -26.37 18.88
C TYR A 181 -21.71 -26.27 18.85
N ALA A 182 -22.31 -25.71 17.80
CA ALA A 182 -23.77 -25.61 17.66
C ALA A 182 -24.41 -26.90 17.15
N PHE A 183 -23.80 -27.55 16.14
CA PHE A 183 -24.39 -28.66 15.39
C PHE A 183 -23.56 -29.96 15.43
N GLY A 184 -22.36 -29.96 16.00
CA GLY A 184 -21.44 -31.11 15.98
C GLY A 184 -20.77 -31.37 14.61
N HIS A 185 -21.03 -30.52 13.61
CA HIS A 185 -20.52 -30.66 12.25
C HIS A 185 -20.58 -29.30 11.50
N ASN A 186 -19.94 -29.21 10.33
CA ASN A 186 -19.65 -27.91 9.69
C ASN A 186 -20.80 -27.31 8.86
N SER A 187 -21.85 -28.08 8.49
CA SER A 187 -23.00 -27.55 7.74
C SER A 187 -24.04 -26.90 8.63
N VAL A 188 -24.70 -25.87 8.10
CA VAL A 188 -25.71 -25.07 8.82
C VAL A 188 -27.05 -25.18 8.08
N PRO A 189 -28.17 -25.48 8.77
CA PRO A 189 -29.50 -25.36 8.18
C PRO A 189 -29.71 -23.95 7.62
N GLU A 190 -30.23 -23.84 6.40
CA GLU A 190 -30.30 -22.55 5.68
C GLU A 190 -31.11 -21.49 6.46
N SER A 191 -32.19 -21.92 7.13
CA SER A 191 -33.02 -21.11 8.04
C SER A 191 -32.26 -20.53 9.25
N SER A 192 -31.16 -21.17 9.68
CA SER A 192 -30.30 -20.72 10.78
C SER A 192 -29.11 -19.88 10.31
N MET A 193 -28.76 -19.91 9.01
CA MET A 193 -27.49 -19.37 8.50
C MET A 193 -27.36 -17.86 8.71
N ALA A 194 -28.44 -17.10 8.60
CA ALA A 194 -28.44 -15.66 8.86
C ALA A 194 -28.10 -15.34 10.33
N TYR A 195 -28.70 -16.06 11.28
CA TYR A 195 -28.45 -15.89 12.71
C TYR A 195 -27.04 -16.35 13.10
N ALA A 196 -26.57 -17.47 12.56
CA ALA A 196 -25.20 -17.94 12.74
C ALA A 196 -24.17 -16.90 12.30
N ARG A 197 -24.35 -16.28 11.12
CA ARG A 197 -23.49 -15.19 10.63
C ARG A 197 -23.50 -13.97 11.57
N SER A 198 -24.65 -13.58 12.09
CA SER A 198 -24.76 -12.46 13.05
C SER A 198 -24.07 -12.76 14.38
N LEU A 199 -24.23 -13.97 14.92
CA LEU A 199 -23.58 -14.41 16.16
C LEU A 199 -22.05 -14.52 16.01
N VAL A 200 -21.58 -15.12 14.91
CA VAL A 200 -20.14 -15.20 14.58
C VAL A 200 -19.53 -13.80 14.41
N LYS A 201 -20.25 -12.87 13.76
CA LYS A 201 -19.85 -11.47 13.65
C LYS A 201 -19.82 -10.75 15.00
N HIS A 202 -20.77 -11.01 15.90
CA HIS A 202 -20.79 -10.46 17.26
C HIS A 202 -19.60 -10.96 18.09
N CYS A 203 -19.23 -12.25 17.96
CA CYS A 203 -18.06 -12.83 18.63
C CYS A 203 -16.71 -12.21 18.19
N GLY A 204 -16.64 -11.61 17.00
CA GLY A 204 -15.42 -10.99 16.48
C GLY A 204 -14.22 -11.94 16.42
N GLY A 205 -14.41 -13.19 15.98
CA GLY A 205 -13.32 -14.17 15.86
C GLY A 205 -12.70 -14.67 17.17
N LEU A 206 -13.31 -14.39 18.34
CA LEU A 206 -12.85 -14.87 19.64
C LEU A 206 -13.26 -16.36 19.87
N PRO A 207 -12.32 -17.33 19.92
CA PRO A 207 -12.65 -18.76 20.02
C PRO A 207 -13.55 -19.12 21.20
N LEU A 208 -13.28 -18.54 22.37
CA LEU A 208 -14.09 -18.74 23.58
C LEU A 208 -15.56 -18.32 23.38
N ALA A 209 -15.81 -17.18 22.74
CA ALA A 209 -17.17 -16.69 22.53
C ALA A 209 -17.93 -17.57 21.54
N LEU A 210 -17.26 -17.98 20.45
CA LEU A 210 -17.80 -18.91 19.46
C LEU A 210 -18.16 -20.27 20.08
N GLN A 211 -17.29 -20.79 20.96
CA GLN A 211 -17.54 -22.03 21.71
C GLN A 211 -18.72 -21.89 22.69
N VAL A 212 -18.75 -20.85 23.52
CA VAL A 212 -19.78 -20.67 24.55
C VAL A 212 -21.15 -20.44 23.91
N LEU A 213 -21.25 -19.54 22.93
CA LEU A 213 -22.52 -19.25 22.26
C LEU A 213 -22.98 -20.42 21.36
N GLY A 214 -22.07 -21.08 20.64
CA GLY A 214 -22.40 -22.28 19.87
C GLY A 214 -22.98 -23.39 20.77
N SER A 215 -22.27 -23.72 21.86
CA SER A 215 -22.72 -24.74 22.83
C SER A 215 -24.05 -24.36 23.49
N SER A 216 -24.24 -23.08 23.84
CA SER A 216 -25.47 -22.55 24.44
C SER A 216 -26.66 -22.57 23.48
N LEU A 217 -26.43 -22.56 22.16
CA LEU A 217 -27.46 -22.57 21.13
C LEU A 217 -27.67 -23.94 20.46
N SER A 218 -26.84 -24.92 20.78
CA SER A 218 -27.04 -26.31 20.38
C SER A 218 -28.42 -26.81 20.82
N SER A 219 -29.02 -27.67 19.98
CA SER A 219 -30.40 -28.20 20.06
C SER A 219 -31.56 -27.18 20.18
N LYS A 220 -31.32 -25.86 20.17
CA LYS A 220 -32.37 -24.83 20.26
C LYS A 220 -32.98 -24.46 18.89
N SER A 221 -34.23 -24.01 18.91
CA SER A 221 -34.99 -23.59 17.72
C SER A 221 -34.50 -22.25 17.13
N VAL A 222 -34.79 -22.00 15.85
CA VAL A 222 -34.45 -20.73 15.16
C VAL A 222 -35.06 -19.51 15.86
N SER A 223 -36.26 -19.63 16.45
CA SER A 223 -36.87 -18.55 17.24
C SER A 223 -36.11 -18.29 18.55
N SER A 224 -35.61 -19.33 19.22
CA SER A 224 -34.72 -19.18 20.38
C SER A 224 -33.38 -18.56 20.00
N TRP A 225 -32.82 -18.87 18.82
CA TRP A 225 -31.59 -18.24 18.32
C TRP A 225 -31.77 -16.74 18.08
N LYS A 226 -32.89 -16.33 17.46
CA LYS A 226 -33.24 -14.92 17.30
C LYS A 226 -33.34 -14.21 18.65
N SER A 227 -34.12 -14.75 19.59
CA SER A 227 -34.30 -14.16 20.92
C SER A 227 -33.00 -14.10 21.74
N ALA A 228 -32.11 -15.09 21.58
CA ALA A 228 -30.79 -15.07 22.20
C ALA A 228 -29.88 -13.99 21.62
N LEU A 229 -29.89 -13.78 20.29
CA LEU A 229 -29.16 -12.69 19.64
C LEU A 229 -29.68 -11.32 20.10
N GLU A 230 -31.01 -11.13 20.15
CA GLU A 230 -31.65 -9.90 20.67
C GLU A 230 -31.24 -9.63 22.13
N LYS A 231 -31.18 -10.68 22.97
CA LYS A 231 -30.68 -10.56 24.36
C LYS A 231 -29.19 -10.18 24.42
N LEU A 232 -28.35 -10.76 23.56
CA LEU A 232 -26.90 -10.50 23.54
C LEU A 232 -26.54 -9.07 23.07
N GLU A 233 -27.42 -8.39 22.31
CA GLU A 233 -27.25 -6.96 22.01
C GLU A 233 -27.40 -6.07 23.25
N GLU A 234 -28.11 -6.51 24.29
CA GLU A 234 -28.34 -5.73 25.53
C GLU A 234 -27.59 -6.26 26.77
N ILE A 235 -27.36 -7.57 26.88
CA ILE A 235 -26.75 -8.24 28.03
C ILE A 235 -25.79 -9.33 27.55
N PRO A 236 -24.46 -9.12 27.65
CA PRO A 236 -23.45 -10.11 27.27
C PRO A 236 -23.49 -11.39 28.14
N ASP A 237 -23.00 -12.51 27.59
CA ASP A 237 -22.92 -13.80 28.30
C ASP A 237 -21.92 -13.76 29.46
N SER A 238 -22.37 -14.13 30.67
CA SER A 238 -21.60 -13.99 31.91
C SER A 238 -20.30 -14.80 31.93
N LYS A 239 -20.24 -15.97 31.26
CA LYS A 239 -19.03 -16.81 31.21
C LYS A 239 -17.96 -16.25 30.29
N ILE A 240 -18.38 -15.59 29.20
CA ILE A 240 -17.45 -14.82 28.36
C ILE A 240 -16.94 -13.62 29.16
N GLN A 241 -17.84 -12.92 29.86
CA GLN A 241 -17.52 -11.73 30.64
C GLN A 241 -16.50 -11.99 31.74
N GLU A 242 -16.73 -13.00 32.59
CA GLU A 242 -15.81 -13.42 33.65
C GLU A 242 -14.36 -13.61 33.15
N ILE A 243 -14.18 -14.34 32.04
CA ILE A 243 -12.84 -14.67 31.52
C ILE A 243 -12.14 -13.46 30.90
N LEU A 244 -12.88 -12.51 30.31
CA LEU A 244 -12.33 -11.25 29.80
C LEU A 244 -11.97 -10.28 30.95
N ARG A 245 -12.86 -10.17 31.94
CA ARG A 245 -12.79 -9.21 33.05
C ARG A 245 -11.53 -9.35 33.90
N ILE A 246 -10.95 -10.55 33.99
CA ILE A 246 -9.64 -10.81 34.62
C ILE A 246 -8.55 -9.80 34.18
N SER A 247 -8.52 -9.37 32.90
CA SER A 247 -7.53 -8.37 32.44
C SER A 247 -7.81 -6.94 32.94
N TYR A 248 -9.06 -6.62 33.27
CA TYR A 248 -9.50 -5.32 33.78
C TYR A 248 -9.40 -5.25 35.31
N ASP A 249 -9.81 -6.29 36.02
CA ASP A 249 -9.68 -6.34 37.48
C ASP A 249 -8.19 -6.30 37.91
N SER A 250 -7.28 -6.84 37.08
CA SER A 250 -5.82 -6.77 37.26
C SER A 250 -5.15 -5.45 36.81
N LEU A 251 -5.91 -4.38 36.58
CA LEU A 251 -5.35 -3.02 36.51
C LEU A 251 -5.06 -2.54 37.94
N GLU A 252 -3.97 -1.80 38.12
CA GLU A 252 -3.35 -1.57 39.44
C GLU A 252 -4.17 -0.63 40.33
N ASP A 253 -4.87 0.33 39.74
CA ASP A 253 -5.68 1.33 40.44
C ASP A 253 -7.09 1.51 39.83
N ASP A 254 -7.90 2.35 40.47
CA ASP A 254 -9.20 2.78 39.95
C ASP A 254 -9.08 3.79 38.80
N HIS A 255 -7.87 4.29 38.54
CA HIS A 255 -7.60 5.36 37.59
C HIS A 255 -7.60 4.84 36.16
N ASP A 256 -6.80 3.82 35.90
CA ASP A 256 -6.79 3.07 34.64
C ASP A 256 -8.12 2.35 34.39
N LYS A 257 -8.77 1.88 35.46
CA LYS A 257 -10.12 1.29 35.38
C LYS A 257 -11.15 2.32 34.92
N ASN A 258 -11.13 3.54 35.45
CA ASN A 258 -12.02 4.60 34.99
C ASN A 258 -11.66 5.11 33.58
N LEU A 259 -10.37 5.19 33.24
CA LEU A 259 -9.88 5.52 31.90
C LEU A 259 -10.39 4.52 30.85
N PHE A 260 -10.28 3.22 31.13
CA PHE A 260 -10.83 2.16 30.27
C PHE A 260 -12.32 2.37 29.98
N LEU A 261 -13.12 2.61 31.02
CA LEU A 261 -14.57 2.80 30.89
C LEU A 261 -14.94 4.08 30.12
N ASP A 262 -14.15 5.15 30.26
CA ASP A 262 -14.34 6.37 29.46
C ASP A 262 -13.98 6.12 27.98
N ILE A 263 -12.90 5.38 27.69
CA ILE A 263 -12.53 4.96 26.33
C ILE A 263 -13.61 4.08 25.69
N VAL A 264 -14.13 3.08 26.41
CA VAL A 264 -15.22 2.18 25.98
C VAL A 264 -16.46 2.95 25.53
N CYS A 265 -16.82 4.01 26.24
CA CYS A 265 -18.01 4.81 25.94
C CYS A 265 -17.79 5.85 24.84
N LEU A 266 -16.59 6.43 24.72
CA LEU A 266 -16.39 7.65 23.94
C LEU A 266 -15.25 7.65 22.93
N PHE A 267 -14.18 6.87 23.09
CA PHE A 267 -12.91 7.10 22.37
C PHE A 267 -12.46 5.96 21.44
N ILE A 268 -13.17 4.84 21.38
CA ILE A 268 -12.96 3.83 20.32
C ILE A 268 -13.13 4.49 18.94
N GLY A 269 -12.13 4.32 18.07
CA GLY A 269 -12.05 4.88 16.72
C GLY A 269 -11.58 6.35 16.64
N LYS A 270 -11.35 7.02 17.78
CA LYS A 270 -10.71 8.34 17.86
C LYS A 270 -9.17 8.20 17.89
N ASP A 271 -8.51 9.31 17.58
CA ASP A 271 -7.06 9.46 17.62
C ASP A 271 -6.53 9.44 19.07
N ARG A 272 -5.33 8.86 19.29
CA ARG A 272 -4.69 8.73 20.61
C ARG A 272 -4.48 10.11 21.22
N ASP A 273 -3.82 11.00 20.51
CA ASP A 273 -3.32 12.25 21.09
C ASP A 273 -4.47 13.23 21.38
N TYR A 274 -5.48 13.29 20.50
CA TYR A 274 -6.76 13.97 20.77
C TYR A 274 -7.47 13.42 22.01
N THR A 275 -7.39 12.11 22.25
CA THR A 275 -7.98 11.46 23.43
C THR A 275 -7.19 11.79 24.69
N THR A 276 -5.85 11.71 24.63
CA THR A 276 -4.93 12.14 25.69
C THR A 276 -5.20 13.59 26.11
N THR A 277 -5.27 14.54 25.17
CA THR A 277 -5.57 15.95 25.48
C THR A 277 -6.88 16.13 26.28
N ILE A 278 -7.92 15.35 25.96
CA ILE A 278 -9.23 15.44 26.64
C ILE A 278 -9.20 14.81 28.03
N LEU A 279 -8.56 13.65 28.17
CA LEU A 279 -8.58 12.87 29.40
C LEU A 279 -7.53 13.35 30.40
N ASP A 280 -6.39 13.90 29.95
CA ASP A 280 -5.48 14.66 30.81
C ASP A 280 -6.20 15.89 31.39
N GLY A 281 -7.03 16.56 30.57
CA GLY A 281 -7.96 17.59 31.04
C GLY A 281 -8.99 17.08 32.06
N CYS A 282 -9.32 15.79 32.04
CA CYS A 282 -10.18 15.14 33.02
C CYS A 282 -9.44 14.64 34.27
N ASP A 283 -8.24 15.15 34.53
CA ASP A 283 -7.33 14.78 35.62
C ASP A 283 -6.70 13.37 35.47
N TYR A 284 -6.67 12.79 34.26
CA TYR A 284 -6.03 11.48 34.02
C TYR A 284 -4.55 11.58 33.63
N TYR A 285 -3.69 10.67 34.10
CA TYR A 285 -2.38 10.39 33.48
C TYR A 285 -2.52 9.53 32.21
N THR A 286 -3.14 10.07 31.15
CA THR A 286 -3.69 9.25 30.06
C THR A 286 -2.64 8.49 29.26
N THR A 287 -1.44 9.05 29.06
CA THR A 287 -0.38 8.41 28.26
C THR A 287 0.05 7.06 28.84
N ILE A 288 0.37 7.01 30.14
CA ILE A 288 0.78 5.79 30.83
C ILE A 288 -0.42 4.83 31.00
N GLY A 289 -1.61 5.34 31.29
CA GLY A 289 -2.80 4.49 31.39
C GLY A 289 -3.19 3.82 30.07
N ILE A 290 -3.05 4.51 28.93
CA ILE A 290 -3.21 3.90 27.60
C ILE A 290 -2.16 2.80 27.39
N GLU A 291 -0.91 3.00 27.83
CA GLU A 291 0.16 2.01 27.73
C GLU A 291 -0.09 0.79 28.63
N ASN A 292 -0.63 0.99 29.84
CA ASN A 292 -1.08 -0.09 30.72
C ASN A 292 -2.24 -0.90 30.12
N LEU A 293 -3.23 -0.22 29.51
CA LEU A 293 -4.36 -0.87 28.83
C LEU A 293 -3.93 -1.64 27.58
N VAL A 294 -2.98 -1.13 26.80
CA VAL A 294 -2.34 -1.87 25.69
C VAL A 294 -1.53 -3.05 26.24
N GLY A 295 -0.79 -2.84 27.34
CA GLY A 295 -0.06 -3.86 28.08
C GLY A 295 -0.95 -5.05 28.46
N ARG A 296 -2.06 -4.82 29.18
CA ARG A 296 -3.04 -5.86 29.55
C ARG A 296 -3.89 -6.40 28.37
N SER A 297 -3.58 -5.98 27.13
CA SER A 297 -4.30 -6.29 25.88
C SER A 297 -5.78 -5.85 25.85
N LEU A 298 -6.17 -4.89 26.69
CA LEU A 298 -7.53 -4.32 26.69
C LEU A 298 -7.75 -3.31 25.56
N LEU A 299 -6.67 -2.73 25.04
CA LEU A 299 -6.66 -1.69 24.03
C LEU A 299 -5.59 -1.98 22.96
N ILE A 300 -5.78 -1.49 21.75
CA ILE A 300 -4.82 -1.58 20.63
C ILE A 300 -4.73 -0.18 20.01
N ILE A 301 -3.53 0.26 19.65
CA ILE A 301 -3.33 1.45 18.81
C ILE A 301 -3.00 0.95 17.40
N ASN A 302 -3.76 1.41 16.39
CA ASN A 302 -3.47 1.04 15.00
C ASN A 302 -2.49 2.01 14.31
N GLU A 303 -2.01 1.64 13.14
CA GLU A 303 -1.09 2.40 12.27
C GLU A 303 -1.51 3.86 11.99
N LYS A 304 -2.78 4.19 12.19
CA LYS A 304 -3.36 5.53 11.98
C LYS A 304 -3.53 6.30 13.30
N ASN A 305 -2.76 5.92 14.33
CA ASN A 305 -2.80 6.44 15.70
C ASN A 305 -4.18 6.32 16.41
N LYS A 306 -5.06 5.41 15.96
CA LYS A 306 -6.41 5.30 16.51
C LYS A 306 -6.52 4.25 17.59
N LEU A 307 -7.29 4.59 18.63
CA LEU A 307 -7.66 3.68 19.71
C LEU A 307 -8.68 2.64 19.20
N MET A 308 -8.27 1.39 19.14
CA MET A 308 -9.04 0.23 18.72
C MET A 308 -9.26 -0.71 19.90
N MET A 309 -10.40 -1.39 19.93
CA MET A 309 -10.77 -2.31 21.00
C MET A 309 -11.60 -3.45 20.42
N HIS A 310 -11.36 -4.67 20.89
CA HIS A 310 -12.15 -5.84 20.47
C HIS A 310 -13.61 -5.71 20.90
N GLN A 311 -14.54 -6.23 20.08
CA GLN A 311 -15.98 -6.07 20.31
C GLN A 311 -16.43 -6.61 21.67
N MET A 312 -15.89 -7.76 22.11
CA MET A 312 -16.26 -8.37 23.39
C MET A 312 -15.66 -7.62 24.60
N ILE A 313 -14.48 -7.00 24.44
CA ILE A 313 -13.86 -6.14 25.46
C ILE A 313 -14.65 -4.83 25.62
N ARG A 314 -15.13 -4.25 24.51
CA ARG A 314 -16.04 -3.08 24.55
C ARG A 314 -17.32 -3.40 25.29
N ASP A 315 -17.94 -4.53 24.97
CA ASP A 315 -19.21 -4.92 25.55
C ASP A 315 -19.06 -5.35 27.02
N MET A 316 -17.87 -5.83 27.42
CA MET A 316 -17.48 -6.01 28.83
C MET A 316 -17.44 -4.69 29.61
N GLY A 317 -16.77 -3.66 29.09
CA GLY A 317 -16.79 -2.34 29.73
C GLY A 317 -18.20 -1.75 29.85
N ARG A 318 -19.07 -2.00 28.86
CA ARG A 318 -20.49 -1.60 28.90
C ARG A 318 -21.29 -2.36 29.96
N GLU A 319 -21.06 -3.65 30.14
CA GLU A 319 -21.71 -4.45 31.19
C GLU A 319 -21.25 -4.02 32.59
N ILE A 320 -19.97 -3.71 32.79
CA ILE A 320 -19.45 -3.14 34.04
C ILE A 320 -20.21 -1.85 34.40
N ILE A 321 -20.41 -0.95 33.43
CA ILE A 321 -21.19 0.29 33.65
C ILE A 321 -22.68 0.01 33.86
N ARG A 322 -23.24 -1.03 33.22
CA ARG A 322 -24.63 -1.45 33.45
C ARG A 322 -24.83 -1.96 34.89
N GLN A 323 -23.80 -2.60 35.47
CA GLN A 323 -23.80 -3.13 36.83
C GLN A 323 -23.61 -2.04 37.92
N GLU A 324 -23.15 -0.83 37.59
CA GLU A 324 -23.08 0.29 38.54
C GLU A 324 -24.44 0.65 39.16
N SER A 325 -25.53 0.46 38.41
CA SER A 325 -26.89 0.75 38.86
C SER A 325 -27.95 0.14 37.94
N SER A 326 -29.03 -0.41 38.51
CA SER A 326 -30.24 -0.79 37.77
C SER A 326 -30.96 0.44 37.18
N ASP A 327 -31.08 1.52 37.96
CA ASP A 327 -31.55 2.84 37.52
C ASP A 327 -30.53 3.46 36.54
N ILE A 328 -30.98 3.73 35.31
CA ILE A 328 -30.15 4.27 34.23
C ILE A 328 -29.64 5.68 34.60
N GLY A 329 -30.46 6.52 35.23
CA GLY A 329 -30.11 7.91 35.59
C GLY A 329 -28.98 8.02 36.64
N ARG A 330 -28.58 6.89 37.24
CA ARG A 330 -27.49 6.80 38.24
C ARG A 330 -26.19 6.18 37.71
N ARG A 331 -26.13 5.71 36.47
CA ARG A 331 -24.87 5.22 35.87
C ARG A 331 -23.91 6.37 35.58
N SER A 332 -22.62 6.11 35.69
CA SER A 332 -21.56 7.12 35.54
C SER A 332 -21.29 7.50 34.08
N ARG A 333 -21.54 6.59 33.13
CA ARG A 333 -21.48 6.85 31.68
C ARG A 333 -22.79 6.46 31.02
N LEU A 334 -23.26 7.33 30.11
CA LEU A 334 -24.50 7.16 29.35
C LEU A 334 -24.24 7.36 27.86
N TRP A 335 -24.80 6.49 27.02
CA TRP A 335 -24.61 6.54 25.56
C TRP A 335 -25.91 6.30 24.79
N HIS A 336 -26.00 6.92 23.61
CA HIS A 336 -27.05 6.77 22.61
C HIS A 336 -28.47 6.74 23.23
N LYS A 337 -29.19 5.61 23.14
CA LYS A 337 -30.57 5.46 23.63
C LYS A 337 -30.69 5.77 25.12
N ASN A 338 -29.78 5.23 25.95
CA ASN A 338 -29.81 5.42 27.41
C ASN A 338 -29.61 6.89 27.79
N ALA A 339 -28.76 7.62 27.07
CA ALA A 339 -28.56 9.05 27.27
C ALA A 339 -29.78 9.87 26.79
N PHE A 340 -30.35 9.53 25.63
CA PHE A 340 -31.54 10.16 25.06
C PHE A 340 -32.76 10.01 25.99
N ASP A 341 -33.00 8.81 26.52
CA ASP A 341 -34.09 8.53 27.47
C ASP A 341 -33.88 9.29 28.79
N VAL A 342 -32.66 9.26 29.37
CA VAL A 342 -32.34 9.99 30.61
C VAL A 342 -32.50 11.51 30.49
N ILE A 343 -32.16 12.10 29.35
CA ILE A 343 -32.34 13.54 29.10
C ILE A 343 -33.82 13.88 28.86
N ARG A 344 -34.54 13.11 28.04
CA ARG A 344 -35.98 13.30 27.80
C ARG A 344 -36.78 13.30 29.11
N GLU A 345 -36.47 12.36 30.00
CA GLU A 345 -37.22 12.15 31.25
C GLU A 345 -36.67 12.95 32.45
N LYS A 346 -35.59 13.72 32.27
CA LYS A 346 -34.95 14.56 33.31
C LYS A 346 -34.56 13.79 34.59
N ILE A 347 -34.31 12.48 34.44
CA ILE A 347 -33.94 11.53 35.52
C ILE A 347 -32.43 11.48 35.82
N GLY A 348 -31.62 12.25 35.08
CA GLY A 348 -30.17 12.32 35.29
C GLY A 348 -29.80 12.73 36.72
N SER A 349 -28.69 12.18 37.24
CA SER A 349 -28.26 12.40 38.62
C SER A 349 -26.77 12.79 38.74
N ARG A 350 -26.33 13.09 39.96
CA ARG A 350 -24.97 13.58 40.27
C ARG A 350 -23.82 12.59 39.99
N THR A 351 -24.12 11.34 39.63
CA THR A 351 -23.11 10.32 39.32
C THR A 351 -22.64 10.35 37.86
N VAL A 352 -23.45 10.90 36.95
CA VAL A 352 -23.14 10.99 35.51
C VAL A 352 -21.88 11.85 35.31
N LYS A 353 -20.80 11.22 34.82
CA LYS A 353 -19.53 11.82 34.41
C LYS A 353 -19.46 12.04 32.89
N CYS A 354 -20.09 11.15 32.13
CA CYS A 354 -20.03 11.07 30.67
C CYS A 354 -21.43 10.88 30.07
N LEU A 355 -21.78 11.67 29.05
CA LEU A 355 -23.05 11.54 28.34
C LEU A 355 -22.84 11.72 26.83
N THR A 356 -23.36 10.78 26.04
CA THR A 356 -23.21 10.78 24.57
C THR A 356 -24.56 10.58 23.88
N ILE A 357 -24.92 11.50 22.98
CA ILE A 357 -26.07 11.38 22.09
C ILE A 357 -25.61 11.65 20.66
N ASP A 358 -25.89 10.70 19.77
CA ASP A 358 -25.90 10.91 18.33
C ASP A 358 -27.35 10.74 17.86
N LEU A 359 -28.04 11.87 17.66
CA LEU A 359 -29.45 11.85 17.28
C LEU A 359 -29.64 11.34 15.85
N LYS A 360 -28.66 11.56 14.97
CA LYS A 360 -28.70 11.08 13.58
C LYS A 360 -28.59 9.55 13.55
N GLY A 361 -27.58 8.99 14.23
CA GLY A 361 -27.41 7.54 14.34
C GLY A 361 -28.64 6.84 14.94
N LEU A 362 -29.22 7.42 16.00
CA LEU A 362 -30.45 6.91 16.61
C LEU A 362 -31.66 6.89 15.66
N LEU A 363 -31.82 7.92 14.83
CA LEU A 363 -32.90 7.99 13.84
C LEU A 363 -32.67 7.00 12.67
N GLU A 364 -31.43 6.87 12.19
CA GLU A 364 -31.07 5.90 11.15
C GLU A 364 -31.26 4.46 11.63
N ASP A 365 -30.88 4.12 12.86
CA ASP A 365 -31.06 2.77 13.43
C ASP A 365 -32.54 2.45 13.73
N LYS A 366 -33.35 3.46 14.11
CA LYS A 366 -34.80 3.30 14.19
C LYS A 366 -35.39 2.95 12.82
N ALA A 367 -35.01 3.68 11.77
CA ALA A 367 -35.50 3.45 10.41
C ALA A 367 -35.14 2.05 9.86
N LYS A 368 -33.91 1.57 10.13
CA LYS A 368 -33.48 0.20 9.79
C LYS A 368 -34.34 -0.86 10.48
N ARG A 369 -34.74 -0.63 11.75
CA ARG A 369 -35.55 -1.57 12.54
C ARG A 369 -37.04 -1.56 12.19
N THR A 370 -37.56 -0.49 11.59
CA THR A 370 -39.00 -0.38 11.21
C THR A 370 -39.30 -0.76 9.75
N ASN A 371 -38.30 -1.14 8.94
CA ASN A 371 -38.44 -1.36 7.48
C ASN A 371 -39.09 -0.21 6.70
N THR A 372 -39.20 0.98 7.30
CA THR A 372 -39.72 2.18 6.64
C THR A 372 -38.61 2.81 5.82
N THR A 373 -38.77 2.82 4.50
CA THR A 373 -37.79 3.38 3.54
C THR A 373 -37.72 4.91 3.65
N LEU A 374 -37.07 5.42 4.70
CA LEU A 374 -36.56 6.79 4.74
C LEU A 374 -35.43 6.89 3.71
N HIS A 375 -35.84 7.18 2.48
CA HIS A 375 -34.95 7.47 1.35
C HIS A 375 -34.17 8.75 1.69
N PHE A 376 -32.94 8.61 2.19
CA PHE A 376 -32.01 9.71 2.41
C PHE A 376 -31.28 10.04 1.08
N PRO A 377 -31.67 11.09 0.32
CA PRO A 377 -31.06 11.38 -0.97
C PRO A 377 -29.77 12.16 -0.72
N LYS A 378 -28.63 11.60 -1.13
CA LYS A 378 -27.27 12.04 -0.73
C LYS A 378 -26.90 13.51 -1.00
N HIS A 379 -27.73 14.29 -1.71
CA HIS A 379 -27.40 15.63 -2.19
C HIS A 379 -28.45 16.73 -1.91
N SER A 380 -29.57 16.45 -1.24
CA SER A 380 -30.60 17.48 -0.99
C SER A 380 -30.42 18.19 0.36
N LYS A 381 -30.09 19.50 0.32
CA LYS A 381 -29.83 20.33 1.51
C LYS A 381 -31.07 20.63 2.38
N SER A 382 -32.29 20.24 1.96
CA SER A 382 -33.56 20.67 2.57
C SER A 382 -34.15 19.74 3.63
N GLN A 383 -33.64 18.50 3.81
CA GLN A 383 -34.25 17.50 4.71
C GLN A 383 -33.82 17.57 6.19
N PHE A 384 -33.09 18.61 6.62
CA PHE A 384 -32.78 18.88 8.04
C PHE A 384 -34.01 19.13 8.95
N LEU A 385 -35.22 19.19 8.38
CA LEU A 385 -36.45 19.56 9.06
C LEU A 385 -37.13 18.42 9.86
N MET A 386 -36.81 17.15 9.57
CA MET A 386 -37.39 16.01 10.33
C MET A 386 -36.78 15.81 11.73
N ALA A 387 -35.77 16.61 12.09
CA ALA A 387 -35.21 16.70 13.44
C ALA A 387 -35.77 17.91 14.22
N ASN A 388 -36.97 18.39 13.88
CA ASN A 388 -37.61 19.54 14.54
C ASN A 388 -38.39 19.17 15.81
N ASP A 389 -38.93 17.95 15.92
CA ASP A 389 -40.03 17.66 16.85
C ASP A 389 -39.60 17.09 18.22
N VAL A 390 -38.30 17.04 18.49
CA VAL A 390 -37.74 16.64 19.82
C VAL A 390 -36.64 17.61 20.24
N ASP A 391 -37.02 18.84 20.54
CA ASP A 391 -36.16 19.73 21.35
C ASP A 391 -36.08 19.20 22.78
N MET A 392 -34.88 19.20 23.36
CA MET A 392 -34.64 18.81 24.76
C MET A 392 -34.47 20.06 25.64
N GLU A 393 -34.75 19.94 26.93
CA GLU A 393 -34.58 21.05 27.88
C GLU A 393 -33.22 21.00 28.59
N THR A 394 -32.58 22.17 28.74
CA THR A 394 -31.34 22.34 29.53
C THR A 394 -31.50 21.90 30.98
N GLN A 395 -32.70 22.00 31.55
CA GLN A 395 -33.04 21.53 32.91
C GLN A 395 -32.67 20.06 33.17
N ALA A 396 -32.63 19.21 32.13
CA ALA A 396 -32.25 17.80 32.26
C ALA A 396 -30.82 17.62 32.82
N PHE A 397 -29.95 18.62 32.62
CA PHE A 397 -28.56 18.60 33.06
C PHE A 397 -28.34 19.15 34.48
N ALA A 398 -29.29 19.87 35.07
CA ALA A 398 -29.13 20.60 36.35
C ALA A 398 -28.72 19.70 37.55
N LYS A 399 -29.06 18.41 37.49
CA LYS A 399 -28.69 17.39 38.49
C LYS A 399 -27.32 16.74 38.21
N MET A 400 -26.80 16.82 36.97
CA MET A 400 -25.59 16.14 36.50
C MET A 400 -24.29 16.88 36.90
N LYS A 401 -24.17 17.29 38.17
CA LYS A 401 -23.11 18.20 38.68
C LYS A 401 -21.67 17.64 38.67
N ARG A 402 -21.44 16.47 38.06
CA ARG A 402 -20.11 15.83 37.86
C ARG A 402 -19.79 15.52 36.39
N LEU A 403 -20.62 15.96 35.45
CA LEU A 403 -20.42 15.74 34.02
C LEU A 403 -19.15 16.46 33.52
N LYS A 404 -18.15 15.69 33.06
CA LYS A 404 -16.92 16.18 32.44
C LYS A 404 -16.94 16.06 30.90
N LEU A 405 -17.61 15.04 30.38
CA LEU A 405 -17.57 14.66 28.95
C LEU A 405 -18.99 14.68 28.36
N LEU A 406 -19.21 15.51 27.34
CA LEU A 406 -20.52 15.67 26.70
C LEU A 406 -20.42 15.67 25.17
N GLN A 407 -21.15 14.73 24.53
CA GLN A 407 -21.33 14.66 23.08
C GLN A 407 -22.82 14.83 22.73
N LEU A 408 -23.13 15.82 21.90
CA LEU A 408 -24.47 16.22 21.47
C LEU A 408 -24.50 16.38 19.94
N ASP A 409 -24.44 15.28 19.19
CA ASP A 409 -24.45 15.37 17.73
C ASP A 409 -25.88 15.54 17.20
N TYR A 410 -26.12 16.70 16.58
CA TYR A 410 -27.39 17.16 16.01
C TYR A 410 -28.55 17.33 17.01
N VAL A 411 -28.24 17.39 18.31
CA VAL A 411 -29.23 17.63 19.38
C VAL A 411 -29.53 19.13 19.52
N ARG A 412 -30.80 19.47 19.75
CA ARG A 412 -31.25 20.84 20.08
C ARG A 412 -31.60 20.94 21.56
N LEU A 413 -31.05 21.96 22.23
CA LEU A 413 -31.40 22.32 23.60
C LEU A 413 -32.17 23.65 23.62
N LYS A 414 -33.24 23.71 24.42
CA LYS A 414 -34.03 24.90 24.77
C LYS A 414 -33.96 25.15 26.28
N GLY A 415 -34.13 26.41 26.68
CA GLY A 415 -34.15 26.82 28.09
C GLY A 415 -32.93 27.67 28.49
N ASP A 416 -32.81 27.92 29.79
CA ASP A 416 -31.74 28.69 30.41
C ASP A 416 -30.47 27.84 30.57
N PHE A 417 -29.28 28.44 30.44
CA PHE A 417 -27.98 27.76 30.54
C PHE A 417 -27.29 27.96 31.91
N LYS A 418 -27.85 28.74 32.84
CA LYS A 418 -27.31 28.93 34.21
C LYS A 418 -27.01 27.61 34.95
N ASP A 419 -27.87 26.61 34.78
CA ASP A 419 -27.76 25.26 35.36
C ASP A 419 -27.02 24.24 34.47
N PHE A 420 -26.42 24.68 33.35
CA PHE A 420 -25.66 23.80 32.47
C PHE A 420 -24.35 23.32 33.15
N PRO A 421 -23.80 22.13 32.83
CA PRO A 421 -22.72 21.55 33.63
C PRO A 421 -21.38 22.31 33.53
N LYS A 422 -21.08 23.06 34.59
CA LYS A 422 -19.89 23.95 34.70
C LYS A 422 -18.54 23.24 34.78
N ARG A 423 -18.55 21.92 35.00
CA ARG A 423 -17.34 21.06 35.15
C ARG A 423 -16.99 20.27 33.89
N LEU A 424 -17.49 20.69 32.74
CA LEU A 424 -17.10 20.09 31.46
C LEU A 424 -15.60 20.29 31.21
N ARG A 425 -14.99 19.32 30.54
CA ARG A 425 -13.62 19.35 29.99
C ARG A 425 -13.65 19.17 28.48
N TRP A 426 -14.61 18.39 28.00
CA TRP A 426 -14.87 18.21 26.58
C TRP A 426 -16.35 18.40 26.27
N LEU A 427 -16.61 19.32 25.35
CA LEU A 427 -17.91 19.51 24.73
C LEU A 427 -17.76 19.30 23.23
N ARG A 428 -18.49 18.32 22.71
CA ARG A 428 -18.75 18.16 21.27
C ARG A 428 -20.23 18.39 21.00
N TRP A 429 -20.55 19.33 20.13
CA TRP A 429 -21.94 19.64 19.77
C TRP A 429 -22.03 19.91 18.27
N HIS A 430 -22.14 18.82 17.48
CA HIS A 430 -22.25 18.95 16.02
C HIS A 430 -23.62 19.48 15.63
N GLY A 431 -23.66 20.41 14.67
CA GLY A 431 -24.90 21.02 14.20
C GLY A 431 -25.51 22.05 15.16
N PHE A 432 -24.71 22.68 16.04
CA PHE A 432 -25.18 23.70 16.98
C PHE A 432 -26.00 24.79 16.27
N CYS A 433 -27.22 25.02 16.75
CA CYS A 433 -28.27 25.68 15.98
C CYS A 433 -28.36 27.21 16.18
N MET A 434 -27.69 27.75 17.20
CA MET A 434 -27.74 29.18 17.54
C MET A 434 -26.64 29.97 16.79
N GLN A 435 -26.83 31.29 16.67
CA GLN A 435 -25.92 32.18 15.94
C GLN A 435 -24.78 32.75 16.81
N SER A 436 -24.88 32.62 18.12
CA SER A 436 -23.87 32.93 19.13
C SER A 436 -24.09 32.04 20.35
N PHE A 437 -23.18 32.06 21.33
CA PHE A 437 -23.41 31.43 22.62
C PHE A 437 -24.46 32.19 23.48
N PRO A 438 -25.22 31.50 24.35
CA PRO A 438 -26.04 32.12 25.39
C PRO A 438 -25.18 32.88 26.41
N VAL A 439 -25.73 33.94 27.02
CA VAL A 439 -24.99 34.78 27.99
C VAL A 439 -24.58 34.02 29.25
N ASP A 440 -25.40 33.07 29.70
CA ASP A 440 -25.15 32.26 30.91
C ASP A 440 -24.37 30.95 30.64
N PHE A 441 -23.71 30.82 29.48
CA PHE A 441 -23.08 29.57 29.03
C PHE A 441 -21.65 29.40 29.56
N ASP A 442 -21.53 28.84 30.76
CA ASP A 442 -20.25 28.62 31.45
C ASP A 442 -19.40 27.52 30.79
N ILE A 443 -18.27 27.92 30.19
CA ILE A 443 -17.33 27.04 29.46
C ILE A 443 -15.87 27.17 29.94
N ASN A 444 -15.62 27.87 31.06
CA ASN A 444 -14.28 28.27 31.51
C ASN A 444 -13.34 27.09 31.85
N GLU A 445 -13.90 25.95 32.27
CA GLU A 445 -13.11 24.73 32.54
C GLU A 445 -12.89 23.83 31.29
N LEU A 446 -13.36 24.21 30.09
CA LEU A 446 -13.17 23.39 28.88
C LEU A 446 -11.69 23.32 28.44
N VAL A 447 -11.29 22.10 28.05
CA VAL A 447 -9.99 21.80 27.43
C VAL A 447 -10.15 21.57 25.92
N VAL A 448 -11.28 21.02 25.47
CA VAL A 448 -11.57 20.81 24.05
C VAL A 448 -13.03 21.13 23.72
N LEU A 449 -13.22 21.92 22.66
CA LEU A 449 -14.52 22.36 22.15
C LEU A 449 -14.67 22.01 20.66
N ASP A 450 -15.61 21.14 20.31
CA ASP A 450 -15.82 20.61 18.95
C ASP A 450 -17.24 20.89 18.45
N MET A 451 -17.41 22.05 17.81
CA MET A 451 -18.69 22.64 17.37
C MET A 451 -18.81 22.59 15.83
N ARG A 452 -18.60 21.42 15.21
CA ARG A 452 -18.64 21.31 13.74
C ARG A 452 -20.05 21.48 13.16
N ASN A 453 -20.11 21.97 11.92
CA ASN A 453 -21.37 22.20 11.18
C ASN A 453 -22.30 23.23 11.86
N SER A 454 -21.75 24.18 12.61
CA SER A 454 -22.52 25.12 13.44
C SER A 454 -23.06 26.32 12.66
N LYS A 455 -24.17 26.89 13.17
CA LYS A 455 -24.78 28.14 12.67
C LYS A 455 -24.20 29.42 13.30
N LEU A 456 -23.10 29.29 14.04
CA LEU A 456 -22.39 30.41 14.69
C LEU A 456 -21.95 31.46 13.67
N LYS A 457 -22.21 32.72 13.97
CA LYS A 457 -21.68 33.92 13.29
C LYS A 457 -20.58 34.60 14.11
N GLN A 458 -20.74 34.54 15.43
CA GLN A 458 -19.78 34.89 16.47
C GLN A 458 -19.77 33.74 17.48
N VAL A 459 -18.64 33.44 18.11
CA VAL A 459 -18.54 32.34 19.08
C VAL A 459 -18.86 32.87 20.48
N TRP A 460 -17.91 33.60 21.06
CA TRP A 460 -18.00 34.33 22.33
C TRP A 460 -17.81 35.84 22.12
N LYS A 461 -17.96 36.62 23.20
CA LYS A 461 -17.56 38.04 23.25
C LYS A 461 -16.08 38.17 23.59
N ASP A 462 -15.49 39.30 23.23
CA ASP A 462 -14.03 39.55 23.25
C ASP A 462 -13.43 39.78 24.66
N THR A 463 -14.09 39.23 25.69
CA THR A 463 -13.73 39.34 27.11
C THR A 463 -13.74 37.99 27.84
N GLU A 464 -14.08 36.88 27.16
CA GLU A 464 -14.08 35.54 27.76
C GLU A 464 -12.65 34.96 27.80
N CYS A 465 -12.21 34.53 28.99
CA CYS A 465 -10.91 33.90 29.20
C CYS A 465 -11.11 32.41 29.45
N LEU A 466 -10.59 31.56 28.56
CA LEU A 466 -10.71 30.11 28.61
C LEU A 466 -9.30 29.52 28.79
N PRO A 467 -8.70 29.65 29.99
CA PRO A 467 -7.27 29.39 30.21
C PRO A 467 -6.88 27.93 29.97
N ASN A 468 -7.84 27.01 30.01
CA ASN A 468 -7.62 25.57 29.84
C ASN A 468 -7.79 25.09 28.39
N LEU A 469 -8.32 25.92 27.48
CA LEU A 469 -8.76 25.47 26.16
C LEU A 469 -7.57 25.19 25.24
N LYS A 470 -7.30 23.90 24.98
CA LYS A 470 -6.22 23.41 24.10
C LYS A 470 -6.66 23.18 22.65
N ILE A 471 -7.91 22.76 22.41
CA ILE A 471 -8.39 22.47 21.05
C ILE A 471 -9.73 23.15 20.79
N LEU A 472 -9.77 24.00 19.75
CA LEU A 472 -10.98 24.63 19.24
C LEU A 472 -11.24 24.13 17.81
N ASN A 473 -12.37 23.46 17.61
CA ASN A 473 -12.78 22.94 16.30
C ASN A 473 -14.16 23.50 15.91
N LEU A 474 -14.15 24.32 14.86
CA LEU A 474 -15.31 25.00 14.28
C LEU A 474 -15.51 24.58 12.81
N ASN A 475 -14.94 23.47 12.35
CA ASN A 475 -15.00 23.06 10.94
C ASN A 475 -16.44 23.00 10.41
N HIS A 476 -16.64 23.39 9.15
CA HIS A 476 -17.95 23.47 8.47
C HIS A 476 -18.92 24.49 9.10
N SER A 477 -18.44 25.46 9.88
CA SER A 477 -19.27 26.57 10.39
C SER A 477 -19.55 27.59 9.30
N HIS A 478 -20.40 27.22 8.33
CA HIS A 478 -20.71 27.99 7.12
C HIS A 478 -21.30 29.39 7.38
N SER A 479 -21.70 29.71 8.62
CA SER A 479 -22.22 31.03 9.01
C SER A 479 -21.16 31.97 9.63
N LEU A 480 -19.94 31.48 9.90
CA LEU A 480 -18.89 32.25 10.57
C LEU A 480 -18.28 33.28 9.60
N LEU A 481 -18.32 34.56 9.97
CA LEU A 481 -17.84 35.68 9.14
C LEU A 481 -16.43 36.16 9.52
N LYS A 482 -16.13 36.14 10.82
CA LYS A 482 -14.81 36.40 11.42
C LYS A 482 -14.57 35.39 12.53
N THR A 483 -13.31 35.17 12.91
CA THR A 483 -12.99 34.49 14.18
C THR A 483 -13.32 35.40 15.37
N PRO A 484 -13.54 34.87 16.58
CA PRO A 484 -13.53 35.69 17.79
C PRO A 484 -12.11 36.17 18.13
N SER A 485 -11.97 37.05 19.12
CA SER A 485 -10.69 37.28 19.79
C SER A 485 -10.14 36.00 20.44
N PHE A 486 -8.82 35.86 20.39
CA PHE A 486 -8.01 34.75 20.88
C PHE A 486 -7.18 35.10 22.13
N SER A 487 -7.12 36.37 22.54
CA SER A 487 -6.31 36.85 23.68
C SER A 487 -6.63 36.14 25.01
N GLY A 488 -7.85 35.63 25.15
CA GLY A 488 -8.29 34.85 26.31
C GLY A 488 -7.85 33.39 26.35
N LEU A 489 -7.08 32.90 25.37
CA LEU A 489 -6.83 31.45 25.13
C LEU A 489 -5.33 31.05 25.22
N PRO A 490 -4.62 31.32 26.34
CA PRO A 490 -3.16 31.17 26.43
C PRO A 490 -2.63 29.75 26.17
N SER A 491 -3.48 28.72 26.33
CA SER A 491 -3.13 27.31 26.15
C SER A 491 -3.61 26.68 24.83
N LEU A 492 -4.09 27.46 23.86
CA LEU A 492 -4.62 26.89 22.61
C LEU A 492 -3.50 26.26 21.75
N GLU A 493 -3.56 24.93 21.60
CA GLU A 493 -2.60 24.11 20.85
C GLU A 493 -3.04 23.83 19.41
N LYS A 494 -4.35 23.70 19.16
CA LYS A 494 -4.89 23.32 17.83
C LYS A 494 -6.17 24.09 17.49
N LEU A 495 -6.16 24.82 16.38
CA LEU A 495 -7.31 25.57 15.85
C LEU A 495 -7.74 25.00 14.49
N MET A 496 -8.99 24.56 14.40
CA MET A 496 -9.56 23.98 13.19
C MET A 496 -10.78 24.80 12.73
N LEU A 497 -10.65 25.38 11.54
CA LEU A 497 -11.62 26.25 10.85
C LEU A 497 -11.91 25.76 9.41
N LYS A 498 -11.61 24.50 9.09
CA LYS A 498 -11.79 23.93 7.74
C LYS A 498 -13.22 24.17 7.23
N ASP A 499 -13.38 24.53 5.97
CA ASP A 499 -14.66 24.71 5.27
C ASP A 499 -15.56 25.77 5.93
N CYS A 500 -14.97 26.79 6.57
CA CYS A 500 -15.71 27.99 6.98
C CYS A 500 -15.86 28.93 5.76
N ILE A 501 -16.66 28.52 4.78
CA ILE A 501 -16.76 29.15 3.44
C ILE A 501 -17.05 30.66 3.41
N ASN A 502 -17.64 31.22 4.48
CA ASN A 502 -17.97 32.64 4.60
C ASN A 502 -17.01 33.43 5.51
N LEU A 503 -15.97 32.78 6.06
CA LEU A 503 -14.94 33.44 6.86
C LEU A 503 -14.13 34.39 5.97
N VAL A 504 -14.14 35.69 6.28
CA VAL A 504 -13.46 36.72 5.46
C VAL A 504 -12.10 37.11 6.06
N GLU A 505 -11.98 37.05 7.38
CA GLU A 505 -10.91 37.63 8.18
C GLU A 505 -10.66 36.79 9.44
N VAL A 506 -9.37 36.66 9.82
CA VAL A 506 -8.92 36.06 11.08
C VAL A 506 -8.42 37.19 11.98
N ASP A 507 -8.82 37.17 13.24
CA ASP A 507 -8.53 38.24 14.20
C ASP A 507 -7.02 38.41 14.49
N GLN A 508 -6.60 39.65 14.71
CA GLN A 508 -5.21 40.04 14.92
C GLN A 508 -4.60 39.40 16.19
N SER A 509 -5.40 39.07 17.21
CA SER A 509 -4.95 38.39 18.43
C SER A 509 -4.42 36.96 18.21
N ILE A 510 -4.58 36.38 17.01
CA ILE A 510 -4.04 35.04 16.69
C ILE A 510 -2.54 34.91 17.02
N GLY A 511 -1.76 35.97 16.88
CA GLY A 511 -0.31 35.98 17.18
C GLY A 511 0.06 35.89 18.65
N GLU A 512 -0.91 36.01 19.57
CA GLU A 512 -0.70 35.85 21.01
C GLU A 512 -0.66 34.37 21.43
N LEU A 513 -1.12 33.46 20.55
CA LEU A 513 -1.23 32.02 20.80
C LEU A 513 0.11 31.29 20.72
N LYS A 514 0.99 31.55 21.70
CA LYS A 514 2.34 31.00 21.80
C LYS A 514 2.41 29.47 21.85
N MET A 515 1.31 28.78 22.18
CA MET A 515 1.21 27.32 22.23
C MET A 515 0.62 26.69 20.97
N LEU A 516 0.16 27.48 19.99
CA LEU A 516 -0.52 26.95 18.80
C LEU A 516 0.47 26.17 17.93
N THR A 517 0.20 24.88 17.73
CA THR A 517 1.00 23.95 16.92
C THR A 517 0.36 23.65 15.56
N PHE A 518 -0.98 23.73 15.46
CA PHE A 518 -1.75 23.37 14.28
C PHE A 518 -2.83 24.40 13.97
N LEU A 519 -2.81 24.96 12.76
CA LEU A 519 -3.83 25.89 12.24
C LEU A 519 -4.34 25.42 10.88
N ASN A 520 -5.63 25.08 10.81
CA ASN A 520 -6.26 24.60 9.59
C ASN A 520 -7.43 25.50 9.17
N LEU A 521 -7.22 26.22 8.06
CA LEU A 521 -8.15 27.10 7.37
C LEU A 521 -8.55 26.53 5.98
N LYS A 522 -8.28 25.24 5.69
CA LYS A 522 -8.57 24.64 4.36
C LYS A 522 -10.02 24.90 3.93
N ASP A 523 -10.23 25.16 2.64
CA ASP A 523 -11.54 25.39 2.01
C ASP A 523 -12.27 26.68 2.50
N CYS A 524 -11.59 27.61 3.19
CA CYS A 524 -12.14 28.93 3.55
C CYS A 524 -12.19 29.88 2.33
N THR A 525 -13.03 29.56 1.35
CA THR A 525 -13.10 30.24 0.04
C THR A 525 -13.43 31.75 0.07
N SER A 526 -13.91 32.30 1.20
CA SER A 526 -14.09 33.76 1.36
C SER A 526 -12.92 34.49 2.01
N LEU A 527 -11.93 33.78 2.55
CA LEU A 527 -10.79 34.36 3.25
C LEU A 527 -9.94 35.17 2.27
N ARG A 528 -9.72 36.45 2.58
CA ARG A 528 -8.98 37.36 1.69
C ARG A 528 -7.53 37.56 2.09
N LYS A 529 -7.27 37.66 3.40
CA LYS A 529 -5.96 38.00 3.98
C LYS A 529 -5.79 37.35 5.34
N LEU A 530 -4.52 37.21 5.75
CA LEU A 530 -4.12 36.81 7.10
C LEU A 530 -3.59 38.03 7.86
N PRO A 531 -3.80 38.13 9.19
CA PRO A 531 -3.24 39.19 10.01
C PRO A 531 -1.71 39.07 10.10
N ARG A 532 -0.99 40.20 10.12
CA ARG A 532 0.49 40.22 10.18
C ARG A 532 1.07 39.52 11.41
N THR A 533 0.33 39.55 12.52
CA THR A 533 0.65 38.86 13.77
C THR A 533 0.68 37.33 13.65
N ILE A 534 0.21 36.72 12.56
CA ILE A 534 0.41 35.27 12.34
C ILE A 534 1.89 34.89 12.34
N GLY A 535 2.79 35.79 11.93
CA GLY A 535 4.24 35.60 12.02
C GLY A 535 4.80 35.50 13.45
N SER A 536 4.02 35.89 14.47
CA SER A 536 4.39 35.78 15.89
C SER A 536 4.13 34.38 16.48
N LEU A 537 3.53 33.47 15.72
CA LEU A 537 3.25 32.08 16.13
C LEU A 537 4.52 31.22 16.20
N ILE A 538 5.30 31.39 17.27
CA ILE A 538 6.60 30.74 17.45
C ILE A 538 6.57 29.20 17.44
N SER A 539 5.45 28.58 17.84
CA SER A 539 5.32 27.12 18.01
C SER A 539 4.57 26.41 16.87
N LEU A 540 4.07 27.15 15.87
CA LEU A 540 3.22 26.56 14.83
C LEU A 540 4.05 25.61 13.95
N ALA A 541 3.65 24.34 13.90
CA ALA A 541 4.31 23.30 13.11
C ALA A 541 3.62 23.10 11.74
N GLU A 542 2.30 23.27 11.69
CA GLU A 542 1.49 23.06 10.48
C GLU A 542 0.50 24.20 10.24
N LEU A 543 0.51 24.75 9.02
CA LEU A 543 -0.42 25.76 8.52
C LEU A 543 -1.06 25.27 7.22
N ILE A 544 -2.39 25.09 7.24
CA ILE A 544 -3.15 24.59 6.08
C ILE A 544 -4.10 25.68 5.60
N LEU A 545 -3.83 26.22 4.40
CA LEU A 545 -4.56 27.29 3.71
C LEU A 545 -5.09 26.85 2.33
N SER A 546 -4.85 25.59 1.96
CA SER A 546 -5.45 24.89 0.83
C SER A 546 -6.89 25.34 0.49
N GLY A 547 -7.23 25.55 -0.78
CA GLY A 547 -8.60 25.90 -1.21
C GLY A 547 -9.09 27.29 -0.77
N CYS A 548 -8.25 28.13 -0.15
CA CYS A 548 -8.58 29.53 0.12
C CYS A 548 -8.46 30.36 -1.17
N SER A 549 -9.37 30.12 -2.13
CA SER A 549 -9.29 30.62 -3.51
C SER A 549 -9.36 32.15 -3.65
N ARG A 550 -9.75 32.90 -2.59
CA ARG A 550 -9.71 34.37 -2.54
C ARG A 550 -8.53 34.96 -1.76
N LEU A 551 -7.65 34.13 -1.20
CA LEU A 551 -6.41 34.58 -0.56
C LEU A 551 -5.43 35.03 -1.65
N ASP A 552 -5.16 36.33 -1.72
CA ASP A 552 -4.35 36.95 -2.79
C ASP A 552 -2.94 37.40 -2.34
N ASP A 553 -2.61 37.26 -1.06
CA ASP A 553 -1.31 37.58 -0.48
C ASP A 553 -1.10 36.85 0.86
N VAL A 554 0.16 36.72 1.32
CA VAL A 554 0.50 36.21 2.65
C VAL A 554 1.47 37.17 3.37
N PRO A 555 1.31 37.42 4.68
CA PRO A 555 2.09 38.42 5.40
C PRO A 555 3.59 38.09 5.37
N ARG A 556 4.43 39.09 5.08
CA ARG A 556 5.89 38.93 4.99
C ARG A 556 6.48 38.35 6.27
N GLU A 557 5.85 38.62 7.41
CA GLU A 557 6.21 38.21 8.75
C GLU A 557 6.25 36.68 8.97
N LEU A 558 5.70 35.87 8.04
CA LEU A 558 5.76 34.40 8.07
C LEU A 558 7.18 33.82 8.24
N HIS A 559 8.23 34.51 7.80
CA HIS A 559 9.62 34.07 7.96
C HIS A 559 10.06 33.94 9.43
N ASN A 560 9.34 34.56 10.36
CA ASN A 560 9.62 34.49 11.81
C ASN A 560 9.14 33.18 12.47
N MET A 561 8.35 32.36 11.77
CA MET A 561 7.72 31.16 12.31
C MET A 561 8.69 29.96 12.33
N LYS A 562 9.69 30.04 13.23
CA LYS A 562 10.83 29.11 13.35
C LYS A 562 10.49 27.62 13.54
N SER A 563 9.26 27.30 13.93
CA SER A 563 8.80 25.91 14.08
C SER A 563 8.00 25.37 12.89
N LEU A 564 7.67 26.19 11.88
CA LEU A 564 6.78 25.81 10.79
C LEU A 564 7.45 24.80 9.86
N LYS A 565 6.89 23.58 9.81
CA LYS A 565 7.39 22.45 9.02
C LYS A 565 6.52 22.15 7.81
N VAL A 566 5.20 22.38 7.90
CA VAL A 566 4.25 22.11 6.81
C VAL A 566 3.47 23.37 6.49
N LEU A 567 3.51 23.78 5.22
CA LEU A 567 2.71 24.88 4.69
C LEU A 567 2.00 24.44 3.41
N ASN A 568 0.67 24.35 3.49
CA ASN A 568 -0.17 23.95 2.36
C ASN A 568 -0.94 25.17 1.85
N LEU A 569 -0.67 25.57 0.61
CA LEU A 569 -1.23 26.75 -0.08
C LEU A 569 -1.92 26.36 -1.40
N ASP A 570 -2.16 25.06 -1.63
CA ASP A 570 -2.83 24.53 -2.83
C ASP A 570 -4.16 25.25 -3.16
N GLU A 571 -4.46 25.44 -4.44
CA GLU A 571 -5.71 26.06 -4.93
C GLU A 571 -5.98 27.49 -4.39
N THR A 572 -4.94 28.22 -3.94
CA THR A 572 -5.05 29.64 -3.54
C THR A 572 -4.75 30.61 -4.71
N SER A 573 -4.99 31.91 -4.50
CA SER A 573 -4.74 32.95 -5.51
C SER A 573 -3.43 33.73 -5.30
N ILE A 574 -2.56 33.30 -4.37
CA ILE A 574 -1.40 34.07 -3.90
C ILE A 574 -0.36 34.39 -4.98
N CYS A 575 -0.22 33.56 -6.01
CA CYS A 575 0.72 33.79 -7.12
C CYS A 575 0.12 34.62 -8.27
N GLN A 576 -1.13 35.10 -8.15
CA GLN A 576 -1.78 35.91 -9.19
C GLN A 576 -1.26 37.36 -9.15
N THR A 577 -0.18 37.60 -9.89
CA THR A 577 0.32 38.95 -10.18
C THR A 577 -0.79 39.79 -10.82
N ARG A 578 -1.02 41.00 -10.29
CA ARG A 578 -2.07 41.92 -10.79
C ARG A 578 -1.62 42.66 -12.06
N LEU A 579 -1.38 41.89 -13.13
CA LEU A 579 -0.83 42.34 -14.43
C LEU A 579 -1.71 43.33 -15.23
N GLY A 580 -2.87 43.75 -14.72
CA GLY A 580 -3.86 44.50 -15.49
C GLY A 580 -3.63 46.01 -15.68
N LEU A 581 -2.91 46.70 -14.77
CA LEU A 581 -2.92 48.19 -14.73
C LEU A 581 -1.59 48.88 -14.37
N HIS A 582 -0.48 48.16 -14.15
CA HIS A 582 0.72 48.77 -13.57
C HIS A 582 1.41 49.79 -14.49
N TRP A 583 1.22 49.70 -15.81
CA TRP A 583 1.81 50.63 -16.78
C TRP A 583 1.24 52.07 -16.77
N LEU A 584 0.11 52.30 -16.09
CA LEU A 584 -0.57 53.61 -16.03
C LEU A 584 -0.29 54.44 -14.77
N LEU A 585 0.57 53.97 -13.84
CA LEU A 585 0.85 54.68 -12.59
C LEU A 585 2.36 54.85 -12.34
N PRO A 586 2.92 56.07 -12.52
CA PRO A 586 4.33 56.30 -12.26
C PRO A 586 4.68 56.22 -10.77
N LYS A 587 5.47 55.20 -10.40
CA LYS A 587 6.29 55.12 -9.17
C LYS A 587 5.55 55.29 -7.82
N ARG A 588 4.83 54.26 -7.34
CA ARG A 588 4.73 54.04 -5.86
C ARG A 588 4.39 52.66 -5.30
N SER A 589 3.87 51.70 -6.09
CA SER A 589 3.51 50.36 -5.59
C SER A 589 4.46 49.26 -6.08
N LYS A 590 5.58 49.06 -5.36
CA LYS A 590 6.60 48.03 -5.67
C LYS A 590 6.50 46.76 -4.79
N GLU A 591 5.37 46.58 -4.10
CA GLU A 591 5.33 45.87 -2.81
C GLU A 591 4.17 44.88 -2.58
N LEU A 592 3.37 44.55 -3.61
CA LEU A 592 2.22 43.64 -3.51
C LEU A 592 2.40 42.41 -4.40
N GLY A 593 2.54 41.24 -3.76
CA GLY A 593 2.71 39.93 -4.41
C GLY A 593 3.49 38.95 -3.53
N PHE A 594 3.17 37.66 -3.64
CA PHE A 594 3.83 36.58 -2.91
C PHE A 594 5.35 36.60 -3.10
N SER A 595 6.10 36.58 -2.00
CA SER A 595 7.56 36.57 -2.00
C SER A 595 8.09 35.39 -1.19
N TRP A 596 8.87 34.52 -1.84
CA TRP A 596 9.48 33.34 -1.24
C TRP A 596 10.44 33.64 -0.08
N ALA A 597 11.00 34.86 -0.03
CA ALA A 597 11.78 35.33 1.12
C ALA A 597 10.93 35.53 2.40
N SER A 598 9.59 35.49 2.28
CA SER A 598 8.65 35.50 3.40
C SER A 598 8.41 34.11 4.00
N LEU A 599 8.97 33.04 3.40
CA LEU A 599 8.77 31.67 3.86
C LEU A 599 9.85 31.29 4.90
N PRO A 600 9.49 30.65 6.02
CA PRO A 600 10.47 30.30 7.06
C PRO A 600 11.38 29.13 6.63
N CYS A 601 12.66 29.24 6.94
CA CYS A 601 13.70 28.26 6.59
C CYS A 601 13.57 26.91 7.31
N SER A 602 12.62 26.78 8.25
CA SER A 602 12.24 25.55 8.94
C SER A 602 11.33 24.63 8.13
N LEU A 603 10.78 25.11 7.00
CA LEU A 603 9.84 24.33 6.18
C LEU A 603 10.46 23.02 5.68
N VAL A 604 9.71 21.94 5.88
CA VAL A 604 10.02 20.56 5.45
C VAL A 604 9.09 20.14 4.31
N LYS A 605 7.85 20.63 4.29
CA LYS A 605 6.87 20.41 3.21
C LYS A 605 6.21 21.72 2.78
N LEU A 606 6.15 21.95 1.46
CA LEU A 606 5.49 23.10 0.85
C LEU A 606 4.61 22.61 -0.31
N ASN A 607 3.30 22.88 -0.23
CA ASN A 607 2.36 22.60 -1.32
C ASN A 607 1.87 23.90 -1.97
N LEU A 608 2.11 24.03 -3.28
CA LEU A 608 1.71 25.15 -4.13
C LEU A 608 0.95 24.67 -5.39
N GLU A 609 0.33 23.48 -5.34
CA GLU A 609 -0.45 22.94 -6.46
C GLU A 609 -1.58 23.89 -6.89
N SER A 610 -1.78 24.07 -8.20
CA SER A 610 -2.82 24.94 -8.79
C SER A 610 -2.79 26.43 -8.39
N CYS A 611 -1.69 26.96 -7.86
CA CYS A 611 -1.59 28.36 -7.41
C CYS A 611 -1.51 29.39 -8.56
N LYS A 612 -1.40 28.95 -9.82
CA LYS A 612 -1.12 29.75 -11.02
C LYS A 612 0.27 30.44 -10.98
N LEU A 613 1.26 29.76 -10.41
CA LEU A 613 2.65 30.19 -10.40
C LEU A 613 3.23 30.25 -11.83
N SER A 614 3.84 31.37 -12.20
CA SER A 614 4.60 31.56 -13.46
C SER A 614 6.09 31.76 -13.18
N ASP A 615 6.90 31.75 -14.24
CA ASP A 615 8.36 31.91 -14.16
C ASP A 615 8.77 33.22 -13.45
N ASP A 616 8.07 34.33 -13.70
CA ASP A 616 8.32 35.65 -13.08
C ASP A 616 8.19 35.67 -11.54
N VAL A 617 7.53 34.65 -10.98
CA VAL A 617 7.24 34.51 -9.55
C VAL A 617 8.15 33.45 -8.90
N MET A 618 8.90 32.66 -9.68
CA MET A 618 9.92 31.72 -9.18
C MET A 618 11.22 32.46 -8.82
N PRO A 619 11.87 32.19 -7.67
CA PRO A 619 12.99 33.00 -7.21
C PRO A 619 14.35 32.36 -7.53
N ASN A 620 15.35 33.21 -7.75
CA ASN A 620 16.75 32.79 -7.80
C ASN A 620 17.33 32.40 -6.43
N ASP A 621 16.54 32.57 -5.35
CA ASP A 621 16.96 32.43 -3.95
C ASP A 621 16.24 31.31 -3.15
N LEU A 622 15.82 30.21 -3.82
CA LEU A 622 15.19 29.05 -3.14
C LEU A 622 16.05 28.44 -2.01
N TYR A 623 17.38 28.65 -2.00
CA TYR A 623 18.29 28.09 -0.99
C TYR A 623 17.95 28.47 0.46
N ASN A 624 17.14 29.52 0.68
CA ASN A 624 16.64 29.87 2.01
C ASN A 624 15.77 28.75 2.62
N LEU A 625 15.19 27.86 1.80
CA LEU A 625 14.41 26.69 2.20
C LEU A 625 15.30 25.43 2.41
N ALA A 626 16.49 25.59 3.00
CA ALA A 626 17.47 24.53 3.22
C ALA A 626 17.04 23.36 4.15
N SER A 627 15.79 23.35 4.61
CA SER A 627 15.15 22.24 5.36
C SER A 627 14.14 21.44 4.53
N LEU A 628 13.83 21.89 3.31
CA LEU A 628 12.73 21.39 2.52
C LEU A 628 13.01 19.98 1.99
N LYS A 629 12.06 19.07 2.23
CA LYS A 629 12.08 17.66 1.81
C LYS A 629 11.02 17.33 0.76
N SER A 630 9.88 18.02 0.75
CA SER A 630 8.79 17.79 -0.19
C SER A 630 8.27 19.11 -0.74
N LEU A 631 8.25 19.24 -2.07
CA LEU A 631 7.80 20.42 -2.80
C LEU A 631 6.79 20.01 -3.87
N ASN A 632 5.54 20.45 -3.76
CA ASN A 632 4.53 20.24 -4.80
C ASN A 632 4.25 21.55 -5.55
N LEU A 633 4.51 21.52 -6.85
CA LEU A 633 4.33 22.60 -7.82
C LEU A 633 3.34 22.21 -8.94
N SER A 634 2.65 21.08 -8.81
CA SER A 634 1.74 20.51 -9.82
C SER A 634 0.69 21.52 -10.31
N ARG A 635 0.21 21.35 -11.55
CA ARG A 635 -0.86 22.16 -12.18
C ARG A 635 -0.56 23.68 -12.23
N ASN A 636 0.71 24.07 -12.32
CA ASN A 636 1.10 25.47 -12.49
C ASN A 636 1.63 25.75 -13.91
N PRO A 637 1.39 26.95 -14.47
CA PRO A 637 1.90 27.38 -15.77
C PRO A 637 3.39 27.83 -15.71
N ILE A 638 4.23 27.06 -15.01
CA ILE A 638 5.68 27.22 -15.01
C ILE A 638 6.26 26.64 -16.30
N ARG A 639 7.23 27.33 -16.91
CA ARG A 639 8.00 26.85 -18.08
C ARG A 639 9.39 26.39 -17.70
N TYR A 640 10.00 27.07 -16.73
CA TYR A 640 11.38 26.84 -16.32
C TYR A 640 11.46 26.76 -14.79
N LEU A 641 12.01 25.66 -14.26
CA LEU A 641 12.40 25.62 -12.85
C LEU A 641 13.73 26.38 -12.66
N PRO A 642 13.88 27.20 -11.61
CA PRO A 642 15.07 28.01 -11.43
C PRO A 642 16.27 27.17 -10.99
N GLU A 643 17.47 27.52 -11.46
CA GLU A 643 18.77 26.95 -11.06
C GLU A 643 18.97 26.86 -9.53
N SER A 644 18.28 27.73 -8.78
CA SER A 644 18.28 27.74 -7.32
C SER A 644 17.79 26.43 -6.69
N ILE A 645 17.03 25.60 -7.42
CA ILE A 645 16.59 24.27 -6.98
C ILE A 645 17.77 23.29 -6.74
N LYS A 646 18.90 23.47 -7.45
CA LYS A 646 20.16 22.71 -7.24
C LYS A 646 20.69 22.83 -5.81
N LYS A 647 20.31 23.89 -5.08
CA LYS A 647 20.76 24.17 -3.71
C LYS A 647 19.87 23.51 -2.63
N LEU A 648 18.75 22.88 -3.00
CA LEU A 648 17.85 22.19 -2.06
C LEU A 648 18.34 20.76 -1.75
N THR A 649 19.52 20.64 -1.13
CA THR A 649 20.23 19.36 -0.91
C THR A 649 19.55 18.35 0.02
N LYS A 650 18.36 18.66 0.55
CA LYS A 650 17.53 17.75 1.36
C LYS A 650 16.21 17.35 0.69
N LEU A 651 15.99 17.76 -0.56
CA LEU A 651 14.73 17.50 -1.26
C LEU A 651 14.58 16.01 -1.57
N ASP A 652 13.66 15.33 -0.87
CA ASP A 652 13.33 13.92 -1.05
C ASP A 652 12.21 13.70 -2.10
N GLU A 653 11.44 14.75 -2.43
CA GLU A 653 10.20 14.66 -3.23
C GLU A 653 9.89 15.99 -3.97
N LEU A 654 9.58 15.91 -5.27
CA LEU A 654 9.27 17.06 -6.14
C LEU A 654 8.10 16.73 -7.09
N LEU A 655 6.92 17.28 -6.85
CA LEU A 655 5.73 17.00 -7.66
C LEU A 655 5.48 18.12 -8.68
N LEU A 656 5.43 17.76 -9.96
CA LEU A 656 5.29 18.65 -11.13
C LEU A 656 4.12 18.21 -12.04
N THR A 657 3.19 17.41 -11.51
CA THR A 657 2.12 16.78 -12.28
C THR A 657 1.23 17.82 -12.97
N SER A 658 0.99 17.63 -14.27
CA SER A 658 0.17 18.50 -15.13
C SER A 658 0.66 19.95 -15.21
N CYS A 659 1.97 20.19 -15.09
CA CYS A 659 2.59 21.47 -15.46
C CYS A 659 2.75 21.53 -16.99
N THR A 660 1.64 21.73 -17.71
CA THR A 660 1.57 21.63 -19.18
C THR A 660 2.43 22.65 -19.94
N GLU A 661 2.87 23.73 -19.29
CA GLU A 661 3.78 24.73 -19.87
C GLU A 661 5.27 24.41 -19.66
N LEU A 662 5.61 23.40 -18.85
CA LEU A 662 6.98 23.09 -18.44
C LEU A 662 7.83 22.62 -19.61
N GLN A 663 8.91 23.35 -19.89
CA GLN A 663 9.85 23.09 -21.00
C GLN A 663 11.20 22.56 -20.52
N LYS A 664 11.74 23.11 -19.42
CA LYS A 664 13.06 22.73 -18.88
C LYS A 664 13.03 22.42 -17.40
N ILE A 665 13.61 21.27 -17.05
CA ILE A 665 13.99 20.92 -15.68
C ILE A 665 15.53 20.98 -15.59
N PRO A 666 16.11 21.82 -14.71
CA PRO A 666 17.54 21.84 -14.48
C PRO A 666 17.95 20.66 -13.59
N LYS A 667 19.25 20.35 -13.55
CA LYS A 667 19.80 19.19 -12.83
C LYS A 667 19.35 19.20 -11.37
N LEU A 668 18.74 18.10 -10.93
CA LEU A 668 18.24 17.99 -9.55
C LEU A 668 19.37 17.54 -8.60
N PRO A 669 19.30 17.87 -7.30
CA PRO A 669 20.40 17.64 -6.35
C PRO A 669 20.60 16.16 -6.01
N VAL A 670 21.38 15.46 -6.83
CA VAL A 670 21.78 14.06 -6.66
C VAL A 670 23.31 13.94 -6.65
N LEU A 671 23.86 13.24 -5.64
CA LEU A 671 25.30 12.98 -5.52
C LEU A 671 25.72 11.69 -6.28
N PRO A 672 26.99 11.55 -6.70
CA PRO A 672 27.35 10.81 -7.93
C PRO A 672 27.55 9.28 -7.75
N ASN A 673 26.57 8.58 -7.19
CA ASN A 673 26.64 7.12 -6.97
C ASN A 673 25.83 6.27 -7.99
N VAL A 674 25.46 6.82 -9.15
CA VAL A 674 24.74 6.09 -10.21
C VAL A 674 25.69 5.43 -11.23
N PHE A 675 26.98 5.78 -11.23
CA PHE A 675 27.98 5.16 -12.11
C PHE A 675 28.51 3.78 -11.62
N GLU A 676 28.21 3.37 -10.38
CA GLU A 676 28.61 2.06 -9.85
C GLU A 676 27.44 1.06 -9.78
N PHE A 677 26.88 0.73 -10.95
CA PHE A 677 26.19 -0.55 -11.18
C PHE A 677 26.87 -1.37 -12.29
N LEU A 678 28.21 -1.38 -12.28
CA LEU A 678 29.03 -2.42 -12.92
C LEU A 678 28.96 -3.73 -12.12
N THR A 679 27.76 -4.29 -11.97
CA THR A 679 27.57 -5.63 -11.41
C THR A 679 28.19 -6.66 -12.34
N VAL A 680 29.29 -7.28 -11.89
CA VAL A 680 30.05 -8.27 -12.67
C VAL A 680 29.23 -9.54 -12.86
N SER A 681 28.52 -9.61 -13.98
CA SER A 681 28.02 -10.86 -14.56
C SER A 681 29.07 -11.44 -15.52
N PRO A 682 28.98 -12.72 -15.92
CA PRO A 682 29.86 -13.29 -16.96
C PRO A 682 29.77 -12.60 -18.33
N PHE A 683 28.74 -11.77 -18.55
CA PHE A 683 28.58 -10.94 -19.74
C PHE A 683 28.92 -9.49 -19.39
N LYS A 684 29.84 -8.88 -20.15
CA LYS A 684 30.09 -7.42 -20.13
C LYS A 684 28.95 -6.71 -20.89
N GLY A 685 27.80 -6.55 -20.24
CA GLY A 685 26.70 -5.72 -20.74
C GLY A 685 26.85 -4.28 -20.26
N TYR A 686 27.02 -3.33 -21.18
CA TYR A 686 26.97 -1.90 -20.85
C TYR A 686 25.52 -1.42 -20.87
N TRP A 687 25.01 -1.06 -19.70
CA TRP A 687 23.62 -0.67 -19.51
C TRP A 687 23.42 0.82 -19.81
N ALA A 688 23.11 1.15 -21.07
CA ALA A 688 22.44 2.41 -21.44
C ALA A 688 20.95 2.40 -21.01
N ILE A 689 20.71 2.00 -19.76
CA ILE A 689 19.44 2.18 -19.07
C ILE A 689 19.33 3.67 -18.76
N LEU A 690 18.31 4.34 -19.30
CA LEU A 690 17.77 5.58 -18.74
C LEU A 690 17.73 5.42 -17.21
N PRO A 691 18.53 6.17 -16.43
CA PRO A 691 18.59 6.04 -14.98
C PRO A 691 17.20 5.84 -14.36
N CYS A 692 17.08 4.99 -13.34
CA CYS A 692 15.82 4.82 -12.61
C CYS A 692 15.53 6.13 -11.87
N PHE A 693 14.88 7.10 -12.55
CA PHE A 693 15.41 8.46 -12.60
C PHE A 693 15.39 9.24 -11.28
N PHE A 694 14.66 8.71 -10.30
CA PHE A 694 14.39 9.33 -9.01
C PHE A 694 14.60 8.33 -7.87
N SER A 695 15.79 7.73 -7.81
CA SER A 695 16.21 6.76 -6.79
C SER A 695 16.49 7.37 -5.41
N SER A 696 16.73 8.69 -5.33
CA SER A 696 16.84 9.46 -4.08
C SER A 696 15.70 10.47 -3.92
N THR A 697 15.64 11.48 -4.80
CA THR A 697 14.60 12.52 -4.82
C THR A 697 13.44 12.10 -5.72
N ARG A 698 12.29 11.73 -5.16
CA ARG A 698 11.08 11.32 -5.89
C ARG A 698 10.46 12.49 -6.69
N CYS A 699 10.90 12.68 -7.93
CA CYS A 699 10.27 13.64 -8.83
C CYS A 699 9.16 12.98 -9.67
N VAL A 700 8.05 13.69 -9.90
CA VAL A 700 6.88 13.20 -10.66
C VAL A 700 6.42 14.23 -11.67
N ILE A 701 6.56 13.93 -12.97
CA ILE A 701 6.40 14.85 -14.12
C ILE A 701 5.26 14.44 -15.08
N PHE A 702 4.34 13.59 -14.62
CA PHE A 702 3.16 13.16 -15.37
C PHE A 702 2.35 14.35 -15.93
N GLY A 703 1.98 14.36 -17.21
CA GLY A 703 1.19 15.42 -17.86
C GLY A 703 1.97 16.69 -18.25
N CYS A 704 3.30 16.65 -18.34
CA CYS A 704 4.13 17.78 -18.80
C CYS A 704 4.34 17.76 -20.33
N GLU A 705 3.29 18.09 -21.09
CA GLU A 705 3.21 17.99 -22.56
C GLU A 705 4.29 18.74 -23.36
N LYS A 706 4.91 19.78 -22.79
CA LYS A 706 5.89 20.65 -23.48
C LYS A 706 7.35 20.42 -23.04
N LEU A 707 7.62 19.37 -22.26
CA LEU A 707 8.93 19.13 -21.67
C LEU A 707 9.95 18.70 -22.74
N THR A 708 10.81 19.64 -23.17
CA THR A 708 11.83 19.42 -24.19
C THR A 708 13.22 19.19 -23.61
N GLU A 709 13.50 19.56 -22.36
CA GLU A 709 14.83 19.36 -21.75
C GLU A 709 14.76 18.96 -20.27
N VAL A 710 15.52 17.93 -19.92
CA VAL A 710 15.91 17.65 -18.54
C VAL A 710 17.43 17.50 -18.51
N GLU A 711 18.11 18.41 -17.81
CA GLU A 711 19.57 18.46 -17.72
C GLU A 711 20.15 17.13 -17.20
N ASP A 712 21.23 16.65 -17.83
CA ASP A 712 21.84 15.32 -17.68
C ASP A 712 20.96 14.09 -18.03
N LEU A 713 19.74 14.30 -18.54
CA LEU A 713 18.81 13.22 -18.93
C LEU A 713 18.59 13.20 -20.45
N PHE A 714 17.81 14.16 -20.97
CA PHE A 714 17.45 14.23 -22.38
C PHE A 714 17.31 15.67 -22.86
N LYS A 715 17.54 15.87 -24.16
CA LYS A 715 17.24 17.12 -24.86
C LYS A 715 16.52 16.82 -26.17
N LEU A 716 15.43 17.53 -26.42
CA LEU A 716 14.73 17.60 -27.71
C LEU A 716 15.02 18.95 -28.35
N GLU A 717 15.50 18.92 -29.59
CA GLU A 717 15.70 20.11 -30.42
C GLU A 717 15.00 19.94 -31.77
N PRO A 718 14.38 20.99 -32.35
CA PRO A 718 13.90 20.94 -33.72
C PRO A 718 15.03 20.60 -34.69
N ILE A 719 14.80 19.67 -35.61
CA ILE A 719 15.80 19.21 -36.60
C ILE A 719 16.41 20.35 -37.44
N GLU A 720 15.69 21.47 -37.58
CA GLU A 720 16.15 22.70 -38.22
C GLU A 720 17.31 23.36 -37.47
N ASN A 721 17.31 23.31 -36.13
CA ASN A 721 18.35 23.89 -35.28
C ASN A 721 19.56 22.97 -35.07
N PHE A 722 19.44 21.69 -35.43
CA PHE A 722 20.48 20.69 -35.17
C PHE A 722 21.62 20.77 -36.20
N GLU A 723 22.86 20.92 -35.74
CA GLU A 723 24.03 21.17 -36.60
C GLU A 723 24.63 19.92 -37.27
N ALA A 724 24.12 18.71 -36.98
CA ALA A 724 24.62 17.49 -37.61
C ALA A 724 24.27 17.44 -39.12
N GLU A 725 25.25 17.79 -39.94
CA GLU A 725 25.15 17.78 -41.41
C GLU A 725 24.76 16.38 -41.96
N GLU A 726 25.08 15.32 -41.24
CA GLU A 726 24.80 13.92 -41.60
C GLU A 726 23.30 13.59 -41.58
N ILE A 727 22.55 14.04 -40.56
CA ILE A 727 21.09 13.89 -40.53
C ILE A 727 20.45 14.72 -41.65
N ARG A 728 20.97 15.93 -41.90
CA ARG A 728 20.53 16.82 -42.99
C ARG A 728 20.85 16.28 -44.39
N ARG A 729 21.83 15.37 -44.54
CA ARG A 729 22.14 14.68 -45.82
C ARG A 729 21.20 13.49 -46.10
N LEU A 730 20.57 12.91 -45.07
CA LEU A 730 19.67 11.76 -45.23
C LEU A 730 18.25 12.17 -45.68
N PHE A 731 17.82 13.42 -45.45
CA PHE A 731 16.46 13.88 -45.75
C PHE A 731 16.42 15.31 -46.31
N ASN A 732 15.47 15.58 -47.20
CA ASN A 732 15.24 16.95 -47.67
C ASN A 732 14.60 17.80 -46.55
N VAL A 733 15.38 18.71 -45.99
CA VAL A 733 14.97 19.57 -44.86
C VAL A 733 13.75 20.45 -45.20
N ASP A 734 13.54 20.81 -46.47
CA ASP A 734 12.40 21.65 -46.86
C ASP A 734 11.06 20.92 -46.99
N SER A 735 11.04 19.60 -47.16
CA SER A 735 9.79 18.82 -47.08
C SER A 735 9.40 18.53 -45.62
N ILE A 736 10.39 18.33 -44.74
CA ILE A 736 10.21 18.08 -43.29
C ILE A 736 9.47 19.23 -42.60
N LYS A 737 9.79 20.49 -42.92
CA LYS A 737 9.24 21.71 -42.29
C LYS A 737 7.72 21.82 -42.27
N ARG A 738 7.00 21.08 -43.11
CA ARG A 738 5.53 21.18 -43.24
C ARG A 738 4.77 20.14 -42.43
N ASN A 739 5.44 19.11 -41.93
CA ASN A 739 4.80 17.99 -41.26
C ASN A 739 4.91 18.15 -39.74
N ARG A 740 3.77 18.09 -39.05
CA ARG A 740 3.75 17.94 -37.58
C ARG A 740 3.65 16.47 -37.25
N LEU A 741 4.32 16.05 -36.18
CA LEU A 741 4.31 14.69 -35.67
C LEU A 741 3.76 14.69 -34.24
N GLN A 742 3.07 13.62 -33.89
CA GLN A 742 2.77 13.30 -32.50
C GLN A 742 3.94 12.51 -31.91
N LEU A 743 4.52 13.01 -30.82
CA LEU A 743 5.58 12.36 -30.06
C LEU A 743 5.04 12.03 -28.66
N TYR A 744 4.87 10.75 -28.36
CA TYR A 744 4.51 10.28 -27.03
C TYR A 744 5.75 10.20 -26.14
N SER A 745 5.64 10.70 -24.91
CA SER A 745 6.69 10.66 -23.89
C SER A 745 6.35 9.64 -22.81
N TYR A 746 7.20 8.63 -22.63
CA TYR A 746 7.06 7.64 -21.56
C TYR A 746 7.45 8.20 -20.18
N LEU A 747 8.19 9.32 -20.14
CA LEU A 747 8.61 9.97 -18.91
C LEU A 747 7.49 10.84 -18.31
N THR A 748 6.64 11.41 -19.15
CA THR A 748 5.53 12.28 -18.74
C THR A 748 4.14 11.71 -19.00
N ASP A 749 4.00 10.55 -19.66
CA ASP A 749 2.71 9.98 -20.11
C ASP A 749 1.83 11.05 -20.80
N SER A 750 2.38 11.61 -21.88
CA SER A 750 1.73 12.68 -22.63
C SER A 750 2.19 12.75 -24.09
N ILE A 751 1.36 13.32 -24.96
CA ILE A 751 1.63 13.47 -26.39
C ILE A 751 1.97 14.93 -26.71
N MET A 752 3.15 15.16 -27.27
CA MET A 752 3.59 16.46 -27.79
C MET A 752 3.39 16.53 -29.31
N LEU A 753 2.77 17.60 -29.83
CA LEU A 753 2.59 17.82 -31.27
C LEU A 753 3.63 18.83 -31.80
N ALA A 754 4.75 18.36 -32.34
CA ALA A 754 5.88 19.19 -32.78
C ALA A 754 6.23 18.98 -34.27
N THR A 755 7.12 19.80 -34.85
CA THR A 755 7.88 19.38 -36.05
C THR A 755 8.87 18.27 -35.66
N PRO A 756 9.50 17.53 -36.60
CA PRO A 756 10.45 16.47 -36.25
C PRO A 756 11.56 16.98 -35.32
N GLN A 757 11.66 16.34 -34.16
CA GLN A 757 12.66 16.65 -33.13
C GLN A 757 13.81 15.66 -33.19
N VAL A 758 15.01 16.13 -32.90
CA VAL A 758 16.17 15.31 -32.58
C VAL A 758 16.23 15.13 -31.08
N LEU A 759 16.22 13.88 -30.63
CA LEU A 759 16.34 13.46 -29.24
C LEU A 759 17.80 13.09 -28.96
N GLN A 760 18.41 13.77 -28.00
CA GLN A 760 19.70 13.42 -27.42
C GLN A 760 19.44 12.85 -26.01
N GLU A 761 19.81 11.60 -25.77
CA GLU A 761 19.74 10.97 -24.43
C GLU A 761 20.77 9.84 -24.32
N CYS A 762 21.38 9.66 -23.14
CA CYS A 762 22.43 8.64 -22.91
C CYS A 762 23.61 8.69 -23.91
N GLY A 763 23.87 9.84 -24.56
CA GLY A 763 24.86 10.00 -25.64
C GLY A 763 24.39 9.54 -27.03
N ILE A 764 23.26 8.84 -27.12
CA ILE A 764 22.62 8.42 -28.37
C ILE A 764 21.84 9.60 -28.94
N THR A 765 21.86 9.75 -30.27
CA THR A 765 21.04 10.73 -31.00
C THR A 765 20.01 9.99 -31.84
N SER A 766 18.72 10.24 -31.63
CA SER A 766 17.63 9.62 -32.38
C SER A 766 16.62 10.64 -32.89
N THR A 767 15.83 10.29 -33.91
CA THR A 767 14.75 11.15 -34.41
C THR A 767 13.66 10.32 -35.09
N PHE A 768 12.45 10.87 -35.14
CA PHE A 768 11.29 10.27 -35.79
C PHE A 768 10.85 11.17 -36.96
N VAL A 769 10.64 10.57 -38.13
CA VAL A 769 10.11 11.25 -39.33
C VAL A 769 9.05 10.36 -40.01
N ILE A 770 8.16 10.95 -40.81
CA ILE A 770 7.25 10.18 -41.66
C ILE A 770 8.05 9.58 -42.83
N GLY A 771 7.90 8.28 -43.07
CA GLY A 771 8.61 7.58 -44.14
C GLY A 771 8.28 6.10 -44.20
N SER A 772 8.30 5.54 -45.42
CA SER A 772 7.95 4.13 -45.72
C SER A 772 9.13 3.28 -46.20
N GLU A 773 10.28 3.91 -46.47
CA GLU A 773 11.46 3.25 -47.00
C GLU A 773 12.70 3.51 -46.16
N VAL A 774 13.54 2.48 -46.04
CA VAL A 774 14.88 2.61 -45.46
C VAL A 774 15.81 3.26 -46.50
N PRO A 775 16.47 4.40 -46.21
CA PRO A 775 17.31 5.11 -47.16
C PRO A 775 18.42 4.25 -47.80
N ILE A 776 18.83 4.61 -49.01
CA ILE A 776 19.80 3.81 -49.80
C ILE A 776 21.18 3.70 -49.10
N VAL A 777 21.50 4.62 -48.19
CA VAL A 777 22.73 4.65 -47.38
C VAL A 777 22.86 3.47 -46.40
N PHE A 778 21.76 2.81 -46.02
CA PHE A 778 21.82 1.68 -45.10
C PHE A 778 22.28 0.40 -45.84
N LYS A 779 23.47 -0.10 -45.49
CA LYS A 779 24.15 -1.24 -46.13
C LYS A 779 23.36 -2.55 -45.98
N HIS A 780 22.95 -2.89 -44.76
CA HIS A 780 22.23 -4.11 -44.43
C HIS A 780 20.76 -3.78 -44.22
N ARG A 781 19.84 -4.55 -44.83
CA ARG A 781 18.39 -4.35 -44.70
C ARG A 781 17.65 -5.67 -44.64
N THR A 782 16.49 -5.65 -43.97
CA THR A 782 15.54 -6.77 -43.91
C THR A 782 14.11 -6.24 -43.74
N ASN A 783 13.13 -7.12 -43.89
CA ASN A 783 11.75 -6.89 -43.47
C ASN A 783 11.45 -7.51 -42.08
N GLU A 784 12.45 -8.18 -41.47
CA GLU A 784 12.38 -8.77 -40.13
C GLU A 784 12.78 -7.78 -39.01
N PHE A 785 12.67 -8.21 -37.75
CA PHE A 785 13.05 -7.44 -36.57
C PHE A 785 14.51 -7.60 -36.13
N ARG A 786 15.30 -8.47 -36.80
CA ARG A 786 16.74 -8.71 -36.51
C ARG A 786 17.55 -8.66 -37.81
N ILE A 787 18.76 -8.11 -37.74
CA ILE A 787 19.77 -8.19 -38.80
C ILE A 787 21.07 -8.72 -38.16
N SER A 788 21.66 -9.75 -38.75
CA SER A 788 22.97 -10.27 -38.37
C SER A 788 23.95 -10.13 -39.53
N PHE A 789 25.16 -9.62 -39.27
CA PHE A 789 26.20 -9.39 -40.27
C PHE A 789 27.59 -9.42 -39.63
N SER A 790 28.59 -9.93 -40.34
CA SER A 790 29.98 -9.78 -39.94
C SER A 790 30.47 -8.37 -40.24
N LEU A 791 31.17 -7.76 -39.29
CA LEU A 791 31.90 -6.52 -39.54
C LEU A 791 33.09 -6.79 -40.48
N PRO A 792 33.38 -5.91 -41.45
CA PRO A 792 34.51 -6.11 -42.36
C PRO A 792 35.82 -6.05 -41.58
N THR A 793 36.78 -6.89 -41.95
CA THR A 793 38.16 -6.80 -41.46
C THR A 793 38.71 -5.40 -41.76
N PRO A 794 39.36 -4.69 -40.81
CA PRO A 794 39.76 -3.30 -41.02
C PRO A 794 40.79 -3.18 -42.15
N SER A 795 40.68 -2.14 -42.98
CA SER A 795 41.64 -1.88 -44.05
C SER A 795 42.96 -1.28 -43.54
N HIS A 796 42.92 -0.68 -42.35
CA HIS A 796 44.07 -0.17 -41.59
C HIS A 796 43.94 -0.58 -40.12
N PRO A 797 45.03 -0.86 -39.38
CA PRO A 797 44.95 -1.20 -37.95
C PRO A 797 44.36 -0.10 -37.04
N ASP A 798 44.29 1.14 -37.53
CA ASP A 798 43.67 2.29 -36.85
C ASP A 798 42.19 2.51 -37.23
N GLU A 799 41.66 1.75 -38.20
CA GLU A 799 40.29 1.90 -38.68
C GLU A 799 39.31 1.26 -37.68
N LYS A 800 38.76 2.09 -36.79
CA LYS A 800 37.77 1.67 -35.79
C LYS A 800 36.35 2.03 -36.19
N ILE A 801 35.39 1.19 -35.76
CA ILE A 801 33.96 1.48 -35.85
C ILE A 801 33.58 2.36 -34.67
N HIS A 802 33.18 3.60 -34.96
CA HIS A 802 32.88 4.60 -33.92
C HIS A 802 31.37 4.86 -33.76
N ARG A 803 30.55 4.35 -34.68
CA ARG A 803 29.11 4.56 -34.70
C ARG A 803 28.36 3.46 -35.46
N PHE A 804 27.23 3.02 -34.92
CA PHE A 804 26.17 2.36 -35.68
C PHE A 804 25.06 3.36 -35.99
N SER A 805 24.56 3.31 -37.23
CA SER A 805 23.43 4.09 -37.70
C SER A 805 22.31 3.12 -38.07
N LEU A 806 21.17 3.21 -37.39
CA LEU A 806 20.03 2.30 -37.53
C LEU A 806 18.79 3.08 -38.04
N CYS A 807 17.99 2.43 -38.88
CA CYS A 807 16.77 2.99 -39.45
C CYS A 807 15.65 1.94 -39.37
N ILE A 808 14.58 2.26 -38.65
CA ILE A 808 13.47 1.34 -38.37
C ILE A 808 12.19 1.97 -38.91
N VAL A 809 11.63 1.37 -39.97
CA VAL A 809 10.31 1.74 -40.50
C VAL A 809 9.26 0.86 -39.82
N PHE A 810 8.29 1.48 -39.17
CA PHE A 810 7.24 0.80 -38.39
C PHE A 810 5.87 1.45 -38.60
N SER A 811 4.81 0.67 -38.34
CA SER A 811 3.46 1.18 -38.05
C SER A 811 3.03 0.69 -36.67
N LEU A 812 2.02 1.33 -36.07
CA LEU A 812 1.39 0.79 -34.87
C LEU A 812 0.71 -0.56 -35.18
N ALA A 813 0.65 -1.45 -34.19
CA ALA A 813 -0.06 -2.72 -34.29
C ALA A 813 -1.49 -2.68 -33.72
N SER A 814 -1.85 -1.62 -32.98
CA SER A 814 -3.17 -1.42 -32.37
C SER A 814 -3.30 0.02 -31.83
N ASP A 815 -4.54 0.52 -31.72
CA ASP A 815 -4.89 1.82 -31.12
C ASP A 815 -4.83 1.83 -29.57
N GLN A 816 -4.23 0.80 -28.96
CA GLN A 816 -4.17 0.63 -27.50
C GLN A 816 -2.90 1.25 -26.88
N ILE A 817 -2.97 1.50 -25.57
CA ILE A 817 -1.98 2.30 -24.82
C ILE A 817 -0.60 1.62 -24.86
N LEU A 818 0.43 2.43 -25.10
CA LEU A 818 1.82 2.01 -25.25
C LEU A 818 2.45 1.73 -23.87
N GLU A 819 2.17 0.57 -23.27
CA GLU A 819 2.68 0.21 -21.93
C GLU A 819 4.20 -0.03 -21.87
N PHE A 820 4.88 -0.17 -23.02
CA PHE A 820 6.30 -0.53 -23.10
C PHE A 820 7.14 0.44 -23.95
N LEU A 821 8.29 0.85 -23.41
CA LEU A 821 9.31 1.64 -24.09
C LEU A 821 9.86 0.88 -25.33
N PRO A 822 9.94 1.50 -26.51
CA PRO A 822 10.56 0.88 -27.68
C PRO A 822 12.05 0.67 -27.40
N SER A 823 12.54 -0.56 -27.63
CA SER A 823 13.93 -0.91 -27.29
C SER A 823 14.65 -1.62 -28.42
N VAL A 824 15.89 -1.19 -28.66
CA VAL A 824 16.77 -1.67 -29.72
C VAL A 824 18.07 -2.13 -29.08
N HIS A 825 18.52 -3.32 -29.46
CA HIS A 825 19.67 -3.99 -28.87
C HIS A 825 20.72 -4.18 -29.97
N ILE A 826 21.99 -3.95 -29.64
CA ILE A 826 23.13 -4.31 -30.49
C ILE A 826 23.93 -5.35 -29.73
N PHE A 827 24.13 -6.51 -30.34
CA PHE A 827 24.80 -7.66 -29.75
C PHE A 827 26.03 -8.03 -30.58
N ASN A 828 27.18 -8.10 -29.93
CA ASN A 828 28.40 -8.69 -30.49
C ASN A 828 28.39 -10.18 -30.15
N GLU A 829 28.05 -11.04 -31.11
CA GLU A 829 27.97 -12.49 -30.94
C GLU A 829 29.34 -13.07 -30.58
N THR A 830 30.41 -12.57 -31.22
CA THR A 830 31.80 -13.01 -31.01
C THR A 830 32.27 -12.73 -29.58
N LYS A 831 32.06 -11.50 -29.09
CA LYS A 831 32.51 -11.06 -27.75
C LYS A 831 31.48 -11.28 -26.64
N ARG A 832 30.25 -11.70 -26.98
CA ARG A 832 29.08 -11.81 -26.08
C ARG A 832 28.79 -10.51 -25.31
N ILE A 833 28.91 -9.37 -25.99
CA ILE A 833 28.60 -8.04 -25.45
C ILE A 833 27.21 -7.64 -25.93
N MET A 834 26.35 -7.18 -25.01
CA MET A 834 25.04 -6.61 -25.35
C MET A 834 24.98 -5.15 -24.91
N GLN A 835 24.62 -4.27 -25.84
CA GLN A 835 24.17 -2.92 -25.52
C GLN A 835 22.66 -2.81 -25.78
N ARG A 836 21.95 -2.04 -24.96
CA ARG A 836 20.50 -1.83 -25.08
C ARG A 836 20.13 -0.36 -24.89
N TYR A 837 19.42 0.17 -25.89
CA TYR A 837 18.78 1.48 -25.84
C TYR A 837 17.27 1.30 -25.61
N ARG A 838 16.66 2.25 -24.89
CA ARG A 838 15.22 2.44 -24.75
C ARG A 838 14.95 3.92 -24.95
N SER A 839 14.14 4.30 -25.93
CA SER A 839 13.89 5.72 -26.20
C SER A 839 12.85 6.29 -25.23
N SER A 840 13.12 7.46 -24.62
CA SER A 840 12.14 8.15 -23.77
C SER A 840 10.89 8.61 -24.53
N PHE A 841 10.99 8.73 -25.86
CA PHE A 841 9.92 9.17 -26.74
C PHE A 841 9.64 8.17 -27.87
N MET A 842 8.44 8.23 -28.44
CA MET A 842 8.10 7.49 -29.66
C MET A 842 7.19 8.32 -30.57
N GLY A 843 7.46 8.30 -31.87
CA GLY A 843 6.55 8.84 -32.87
C GLY A 843 5.27 8.01 -33.01
N ILE A 844 4.12 8.69 -33.00
CA ILE A 844 2.81 8.12 -33.32
C ILE A 844 2.48 8.49 -34.78
N PRO A 845 2.32 7.51 -35.71
CA PRO A 845 1.81 7.76 -37.05
C PRO A 845 0.35 8.24 -37.01
N GLU A 846 -0.02 9.17 -37.89
CA GLU A 846 -1.34 9.81 -37.87
C GLU A 846 -2.52 8.90 -38.28
N THR A 847 -2.22 7.75 -38.92
CA THR A 847 -3.18 6.69 -39.27
C THR A 847 -2.48 5.33 -39.26
N ASN A 848 -3.23 4.23 -39.14
CA ASN A 848 -2.66 2.88 -39.08
C ASN A 848 -1.98 2.39 -40.38
N ASP A 849 -2.28 3.01 -41.52
CA ASP A 849 -1.60 2.77 -42.79
C ASP A 849 -0.34 3.63 -42.99
N ASN A 850 -0.19 4.72 -42.22
CA ASN A 850 0.99 5.57 -42.28
C ASN A 850 2.15 4.94 -41.49
N THR A 851 3.33 4.86 -42.11
CA THR A 851 4.54 4.40 -41.45
C THR A 851 5.39 5.56 -40.95
N MET A 852 6.00 5.37 -39.78
CA MET A 852 7.06 6.23 -39.27
C MET A 852 8.42 5.55 -39.38
N LEU A 853 9.45 6.39 -39.50
CA LEU A 853 10.84 6.03 -39.63
C LEU A 853 11.58 6.58 -38.41
N TRP A 854 12.07 5.68 -37.57
CA TRP A 854 12.91 5.97 -36.41
C TRP A 854 14.38 5.79 -36.77
N LEU A 855 15.15 6.88 -36.69
CA LEU A 855 16.60 6.88 -36.84
C LEU A 855 17.27 6.82 -35.48
N ILE A 856 18.37 6.08 -35.39
CA ILE A 856 19.22 6.00 -34.20
C ILE A 856 20.68 6.06 -34.65
N HIS A 857 21.38 7.12 -34.26
CA HIS A 857 22.83 7.24 -34.34
C HIS A 857 23.41 6.91 -32.96
N TRP A 858 24.03 5.74 -32.88
CA TRP A 858 24.51 5.12 -31.65
C TRP A 858 26.04 5.15 -31.64
N PRO A 859 26.69 6.01 -30.83
CA PRO A 859 28.14 6.05 -30.74
C PRO A 859 28.67 4.80 -30.02
N VAL A 860 29.77 4.26 -30.51
CA VAL A 860 30.43 3.05 -29.99
C VAL A 860 31.68 3.46 -29.21
N THR A 861 31.95 2.84 -28.06
CA THR A 861 33.18 3.09 -27.32
C THR A 861 34.30 2.12 -27.72
N ASP A 862 35.54 2.51 -27.45
CA ASP A 862 36.72 1.73 -27.82
C ASP A 862 36.66 0.28 -27.29
N CYS A 863 37.11 -0.66 -28.14
CA CYS A 863 37.18 -2.11 -27.90
C CYS A 863 35.85 -2.90 -27.91
N GLU A 864 34.68 -2.26 -28.02
CA GLU A 864 33.39 -2.99 -27.99
C GLU A 864 33.09 -3.79 -29.27
N PHE A 865 33.50 -3.27 -30.44
CA PHE A 865 33.25 -3.87 -31.76
C PHE A 865 34.50 -3.71 -32.65
N GLU A 866 34.98 -4.81 -33.21
CA GLU A 866 36.15 -4.87 -34.09
C GLU A 866 35.81 -5.53 -35.43
N GLY A 867 36.61 -5.27 -36.46
CA GLY A 867 36.41 -5.88 -37.77
C GLY A 867 36.65 -7.40 -37.72
N GLY A 868 35.69 -8.18 -38.20
CA GLY A 868 35.61 -9.62 -38.01
C GLY A 868 34.63 -10.07 -36.92
N ASP A 869 34.17 -9.18 -36.02
CA ASP A 869 33.10 -9.52 -35.07
C ASP A 869 31.77 -9.76 -35.81
N LEU A 870 31.02 -10.78 -35.39
CA LEU A 870 29.66 -11.03 -35.85
C LEU A 870 28.70 -10.19 -35.01
N VAL A 871 27.93 -9.30 -35.65
CA VAL A 871 27.03 -8.35 -34.98
C VAL A 871 25.58 -8.66 -35.34
N SER A 872 24.73 -8.76 -34.31
CA SER A 872 23.28 -8.82 -34.41
C SER A 872 22.65 -7.54 -33.87
N CYS A 873 21.97 -6.79 -34.72
CA CYS A 873 21.08 -5.72 -34.30
C CYS A 873 19.64 -6.26 -34.22
N MET A 874 18.89 -5.92 -33.17
CA MET A 874 17.52 -6.38 -32.96
C MET A 874 16.61 -5.26 -32.43
N VAL A 875 15.44 -5.12 -33.03
CA VAL A 875 14.32 -4.33 -32.49
C VAL A 875 13.40 -5.26 -31.71
N VAL A 876 12.88 -4.82 -30.57
CA VAL A 876 11.87 -5.56 -29.79
C VAL A 876 10.47 -5.06 -30.18
N PRO A 877 9.67 -5.83 -30.94
CA PRO A 877 8.45 -5.34 -31.63
C PRO A 877 7.20 -5.34 -30.73
N ILE A 878 7.30 -4.86 -29.50
CA ILE A 878 6.15 -4.78 -28.58
C ILE A 878 5.25 -3.62 -29.03
N HIS A 879 4.01 -3.94 -29.44
CA HIS A 879 3.03 -3.03 -30.09
C HIS A 879 3.46 -2.37 -31.42
N LEU A 880 4.63 -2.70 -31.96
CA LEU A 880 5.16 -2.13 -33.21
C LEU A 880 5.21 -3.17 -34.34
N SER A 881 4.51 -2.89 -35.43
CA SER A 881 4.65 -3.63 -36.69
C SER A 881 5.86 -3.10 -37.46
N ILE A 882 7.01 -3.72 -37.26
CA ILE A 882 8.23 -3.40 -38.04
C ILE A 882 7.98 -3.82 -39.49
N ARG A 883 8.14 -2.87 -40.42
CA ARG A 883 7.93 -3.07 -41.86
C ARG A 883 9.26 -3.29 -42.59
N LYS A 884 10.26 -2.48 -42.25
CA LYS A 884 11.62 -2.54 -42.79
C LYS A 884 12.62 -2.11 -41.72
N PHE A 885 13.73 -2.82 -41.63
CA PHE A 885 14.83 -2.50 -40.72
C PHE A 885 16.12 -2.36 -41.54
N GLY A 886 16.93 -1.36 -41.23
CA GLY A 886 18.20 -1.08 -41.87
C GLY A 886 19.29 -0.75 -40.86
N VAL A 887 20.50 -1.24 -41.12
CA VAL A 887 21.70 -0.96 -40.32
C VAL A 887 22.85 -0.60 -41.25
N THR A 888 23.62 0.41 -40.85
CA THR A 888 24.95 0.69 -41.36
C THR A 888 25.87 1.06 -40.19
N TYR A 889 27.17 1.08 -40.47
CA TYR A 889 28.21 1.43 -39.51
C TYR A 889 29.22 2.34 -40.22
N GLU A 890 29.78 3.24 -39.45
CA GLU A 890 30.75 4.23 -39.90
C GLU A 890 32.09 3.93 -39.23
N SER A 891 33.05 3.46 -40.01
CA SER A 891 34.46 3.42 -39.62
C SER A 891 35.10 4.79 -39.88
N GLN A 892 35.98 5.24 -38.99
CA GLN A 892 36.72 6.49 -39.18
C GLN A 892 38.20 6.19 -39.43
N HIS A 893 38.65 6.48 -40.65
CA HIS A 893 40.06 6.40 -41.03
C HIS A 893 40.70 7.80 -40.90
N ASN A 894 41.77 7.94 -40.10
CA ASN A 894 42.39 9.23 -39.79
C ASN A 894 43.33 9.78 -40.91
N VAL A 895 42.83 9.89 -42.15
CA VAL A 895 43.58 10.44 -43.30
C VAL A 895 42.72 11.40 -44.14
N ARG A 896 43.32 12.46 -44.69
CA ARG A 896 42.65 13.59 -45.38
C ARG A 896 42.30 13.30 -46.85
N ASN A 897 41.04 13.57 -47.22
CA ASN A 897 40.49 14.05 -48.51
C ASN A 897 41.13 13.62 -49.85
N LYS A 898 40.32 13.06 -50.79
CA LYS A 898 39.84 13.77 -52.01
C LYS A 898 38.83 12.99 -52.89
N TYR A 899 38.11 13.74 -53.72
CA TYR A 899 36.95 13.41 -54.58
C TYR A 899 37.18 12.46 -55.77
N GLY A 900 36.10 11.84 -56.28
CA GLY A 900 35.97 11.31 -57.65
C GLY A 900 34.58 10.71 -57.98
N PHE A 901 33.93 11.19 -59.06
CA PHE A 901 32.75 10.55 -59.72
C PHE A 901 33.26 9.60 -60.85
N SER A 902 32.49 8.81 -61.63
CA SER A 902 31.06 8.85 -62.06
C SER A 902 30.51 7.48 -62.56
N HIS A 903 29.20 7.38 -62.79
CA HIS A 903 28.48 6.21 -63.36
C HIS A 903 28.54 6.10 -64.91
N LEU A 904 28.23 4.89 -65.44
CA LEU A 904 27.46 4.49 -66.66
C LEU A 904 27.86 3.03 -67.03
N SER A 905 27.12 2.13 -67.72
CA SER A 905 25.77 2.06 -68.35
C SER A 905 25.42 0.55 -68.55
N THR A 906 24.32 -0.03 -68.06
CA THR A 906 22.95 -0.21 -68.64
C THR A 906 22.81 -0.96 -69.98
N GLY A 907 21.95 -2.01 -69.99
CA GLY A 907 21.39 -2.77 -71.13
C GLY A 907 22.06 -4.13 -71.42
N ASP A 908 21.40 -5.21 -71.88
CA ASP A 908 19.97 -5.65 -71.98
C ASP A 908 19.94 -7.18 -72.34
N GLU A 909 18.88 -7.98 -72.62
CA GLU A 909 17.44 -7.79 -72.93
C GLU A 909 16.57 -9.05 -72.58
N VAL A 910 15.23 -8.92 -72.68
CA VAL A 910 14.14 -9.90 -73.05
C VAL A 910 14.47 -11.43 -73.18
N ALA A 911 13.97 -12.34 -72.32
CA ALA A 911 12.63 -13.02 -72.24
C ALA A 911 12.46 -14.31 -73.15
N THR A 912 11.49 -15.24 -73.06
CA THR A 912 10.15 -15.33 -72.41
C THR A 912 9.62 -16.80 -72.29
N ARG A 913 8.52 -17.05 -71.53
CA ARG A 913 7.54 -18.20 -71.58
C ARG A 913 7.97 -19.57 -71.00
N ASN A 914 7.08 -20.47 -70.49
CA ASN A 914 5.65 -20.40 -70.09
C ASN A 914 5.24 -21.63 -69.24
N MET A 915 4.37 -21.48 -68.23
CA MET A 915 3.21 -22.38 -67.99
C MET A 915 2.18 -21.80 -67.00
N MET A 916 0.90 -22.15 -67.19
CA MET A 916 -0.20 -22.01 -66.20
C MET A 916 -0.29 -23.33 -65.38
N MET A 917 -1.15 -23.57 -64.38
CA MET A 917 -2.34 -22.92 -63.79
C MET A 917 -2.42 -23.44 -62.31
N ASP A 918 -3.36 -23.13 -61.40
CA ASP A 918 -4.64 -22.42 -61.41
C ASP A 918 -4.91 -21.81 -60.01
N LEU A 919 -6.07 -21.17 -59.78
CA LEU A 919 -6.45 -20.60 -58.48
C LEU A 919 -7.94 -20.88 -58.16
N THR A 920 -8.24 -21.88 -57.31
CA THR A 920 -9.35 -21.91 -56.32
C THR A 920 -9.53 -23.27 -55.64
N LYS A 921 -10.21 -23.24 -54.47
CA LYS A 921 -10.70 -24.36 -53.63
C LYS A 921 -9.65 -25.13 -52.81
N ASP A 922 -9.95 -25.57 -51.58
CA ASP A 922 -11.22 -25.45 -50.84
C ASP A 922 -11.18 -24.41 -49.71
N LEU A 923 -12.25 -23.61 -49.62
CA LEU A 923 -12.57 -22.77 -48.47
C LEU A 923 -13.88 -23.31 -47.90
N LEU A 924 -13.80 -24.15 -46.86
CA LEU A 924 -14.96 -24.64 -46.13
C LEU A 924 -14.96 -24.10 -44.71
N SER A 925 -16.15 -23.70 -44.29
CA SER A 925 -16.50 -23.04 -43.03
C SER A 925 -15.91 -23.70 -41.79
N LEU A 926 -15.34 -22.87 -40.92
CA LEU A 926 -15.52 -23.03 -39.48
C LEU A 926 -16.24 -21.78 -38.94
N GLU A 927 -17.33 -22.02 -38.23
CA GLU A 927 -18.28 -20.99 -37.80
C GLU A 927 -17.80 -20.23 -36.55
N SER A 928 -18.51 -19.15 -36.23
CA SER A 928 -18.25 -18.32 -35.06
C SER A 928 -18.52 -19.06 -33.74
N TYR A 929 -17.46 -19.53 -33.08
CA TYR A 929 -17.52 -19.92 -31.66
C TYR A 929 -17.65 -18.68 -30.76
N GLY A 930 -18.88 -18.22 -30.59
CA GLY A 930 -19.20 -17.02 -29.83
C GLY A 930 -19.25 -17.22 -28.31
N ASN A 931 -19.07 -16.11 -27.58
CA ASN A 931 -19.56 -15.90 -26.21
C ASN A 931 -19.07 -16.85 -25.09
N VAL A 932 -17.96 -17.56 -25.24
CA VAL A 932 -17.28 -18.19 -24.09
C VAL A 932 -16.65 -17.08 -23.21
N LYS A 933 -17.00 -17.08 -21.93
CA LYS A 933 -16.72 -15.97 -20.99
C LYS A 933 -16.10 -16.50 -19.70
N VAL A 934 -14.85 -16.13 -19.44
CA VAL A 934 -14.11 -16.50 -18.24
C VAL A 934 -14.26 -15.40 -17.19
N GLN A 935 -14.63 -15.77 -15.95
CA GLN A 935 -14.74 -14.82 -14.84
C GLN A 935 -13.39 -14.69 -14.12
N LEU A 936 -12.75 -13.54 -14.32
CA LEU A 936 -11.53 -13.11 -13.63
C LEU A 936 -11.91 -12.33 -12.36
N CYS A 937 -11.23 -12.61 -11.25
CA CYS A 937 -11.41 -11.88 -9.99
C CYS A 937 -10.08 -11.25 -9.53
N SER A 938 -10.12 -9.97 -9.16
CA SER A 938 -9.01 -9.28 -8.48
C SER A 938 -9.23 -9.27 -6.96
N TYR A 939 -8.22 -9.68 -6.19
CA TYR A 939 -8.30 -9.71 -4.73
C TYR A 939 -8.11 -8.31 -4.07
N ILE A 940 -7.77 -7.29 -4.87
CA ILE A 940 -7.51 -5.92 -4.37
C ILE A 940 -8.78 -5.05 -4.35
N GLU A 941 -9.79 -5.38 -5.15
CA GLU A 941 -10.99 -4.54 -5.36
C GLU A 941 -12.35 -5.25 -5.16
N GLU A 942 -12.36 -6.57 -4.94
CA GLU A 942 -13.57 -7.42 -5.09
C GLU A 942 -14.23 -7.31 -6.50
N SER A 943 -13.53 -6.76 -7.49
CA SER A 943 -14.04 -6.55 -8.84
C SER A 943 -14.05 -7.85 -9.65
N LYS A 944 -15.21 -8.15 -10.25
CA LYS A 944 -15.43 -9.28 -11.15
C LYS A 944 -15.41 -8.79 -12.60
N VAL A 945 -14.39 -9.20 -13.35
CA VAL A 945 -14.29 -8.92 -14.79
C VAL A 945 -14.63 -10.21 -15.54
N VAL A 946 -15.45 -10.10 -16.59
CA VAL A 946 -15.87 -11.24 -17.41
C VAL A 946 -15.36 -11.00 -18.83
N ALA A 947 -14.35 -11.78 -19.23
CA ALA A 947 -13.55 -11.56 -20.43
C ALA A 947 -13.41 -12.84 -21.27
N SER A 948 -12.97 -12.69 -22.51
CA SER A 948 -12.51 -13.80 -23.36
C SER A 948 -11.24 -14.45 -22.75
N PRO A 949 -10.85 -15.68 -23.15
CA PRO A 949 -9.59 -16.28 -22.73
C PRO A 949 -8.39 -15.35 -22.98
N GLN A 950 -7.51 -15.22 -21.99
CA GLN A 950 -6.33 -14.34 -22.06
C GLN A 950 -5.04 -15.15 -21.90
N VAL A 951 -4.04 -14.80 -22.70
CA VAL A 951 -2.64 -15.22 -22.51
C VAL A 951 -1.98 -14.21 -21.57
N LEU A 952 -1.23 -14.72 -20.59
CA LEU A 952 -0.38 -13.91 -19.73
C LEU A 952 1.08 -14.34 -19.91
N TYR A 953 1.98 -13.36 -19.93
CA TYR A 953 3.43 -13.56 -19.90
C TYR A 953 4.01 -12.78 -18.72
N ASP A 954 4.65 -13.49 -17.80
CA ASP A 954 5.10 -12.92 -16.52
C ASP A 954 6.39 -13.60 -16.05
N TYR A 955 7.38 -12.82 -15.62
CA TYR A 955 8.73 -13.26 -15.21
C TYR A 955 9.46 -14.27 -16.14
N GLY A 956 9.09 -14.36 -17.42
CA GLY A 956 9.66 -15.32 -18.38
C GLY A 956 8.82 -16.59 -18.61
N ILE A 957 7.65 -16.69 -17.98
CA ILE A 957 6.72 -17.81 -18.06
C ILE A 957 5.51 -17.41 -18.93
N ILE A 958 5.17 -18.20 -19.95
CA ILE A 958 3.94 -18.05 -20.74
C ILE A 958 2.85 -18.93 -20.14
N THR A 959 1.61 -18.46 -20.05
CA THR A 959 0.53 -19.22 -19.42
C THR A 959 -0.88 -18.81 -19.88
N THR A 960 -1.76 -19.79 -20.09
CA THR A 960 -3.16 -19.59 -20.50
C THR A 960 -4.14 -20.30 -19.56
N PHE A 961 -5.41 -19.88 -19.62
CA PHE A 961 -6.54 -20.58 -19.00
C PHE A 961 -7.65 -20.76 -20.04
N ASP A 962 -8.09 -22.01 -20.28
CA ASP A 962 -9.14 -22.34 -21.25
C ASP A 962 -10.21 -23.25 -20.60
N PRO A 963 -11.52 -22.99 -20.77
CA PRO A 963 -12.59 -23.89 -20.32
C PRO A 963 -12.90 -25.06 -21.29
N LEU A 964 -12.34 -25.09 -22.50
CA LEU A 964 -12.58 -26.15 -23.49
C LEU A 964 -11.55 -27.30 -23.38
N PRO A 965 -11.97 -28.55 -23.68
CA PRO A 965 -11.07 -29.70 -23.65
C PRO A 965 -10.03 -29.66 -24.77
N PHE A 966 -8.75 -29.76 -24.39
CA PHE A 966 -7.65 -30.00 -25.31
C PHE A 966 -7.59 -31.49 -25.68
N ASP A 967 -8.04 -31.85 -26.88
CA ASP A 967 -7.75 -33.15 -27.49
C ASP A 967 -6.25 -33.26 -27.80
N TYR A 968 -5.56 -34.19 -27.14
CA TYR A 968 -4.11 -34.36 -27.24
C TYR A 968 -3.68 -35.83 -27.16
N ASN A 969 -2.89 -36.27 -28.14
CA ASN A 969 -2.41 -37.65 -28.30
C ASN A 969 -0.87 -37.77 -28.21
N GLY A 970 -0.18 -36.84 -27.54
CA GLY A 970 1.27 -36.89 -27.36
C GLY A 970 1.72 -37.63 -26.09
N HIS A 971 2.98 -38.08 -26.07
CA HIS A 971 3.58 -38.79 -24.95
C HIS A 971 4.15 -37.83 -23.90
N TYR A 972 3.42 -37.61 -22.80
CA TYR A 972 3.94 -36.87 -21.64
C TYR A 972 5.09 -37.62 -20.95
N PHE A 973 6.13 -36.89 -20.53
CA PHE A 973 7.21 -37.44 -19.69
C PHE A 973 6.76 -37.70 -18.24
N GLY A 974 5.77 -36.95 -17.76
CA GLY A 974 5.11 -37.18 -16.47
C GLY A 974 3.63 -36.88 -16.54
N HIS A 975 2.79 -37.92 -16.45
CA HIS A 975 1.33 -37.80 -16.43
C HIS A 975 0.76 -38.59 -15.26
N GLN A 976 -0.03 -37.94 -14.39
CA GLN A 976 -0.75 -38.63 -13.31
C GLN A 976 -2.13 -38.00 -13.10
N ALA A 977 -3.19 -38.77 -13.41
CA ALA A 977 -4.57 -38.38 -13.11
C ALA A 977 -4.84 -38.30 -11.59
N GLY A 978 -5.68 -37.35 -11.19
CA GLY A 978 -6.17 -37.19 -9.81
C GLY A 978 -5.16 -36.75 -8.76
N LYS A 979 -3.94 -36.34 -9.16
CA LYS A 979 -2.86 -35.92 -8.24
C LYS A 979 -2.48 -34.45 -8.42
N THR A 980 -2.08 -33.83 -7.30
CA THR A 980 -1.56 -32.46 -7.24
C THR A 980 -0.05 -32.38 -7.38
N GLU A 981 0.65 -33.49 -7.62
CA GLU A 981 2.11 -33.56 -7.58
C GLU A 981 2.61 -34.66 -8.53
N VAL A 982 3.60 -34.33 -9.37
CA VAL A 982 4.21 -35.22 -10.36
C VAL A 982 5.72 -35.00 -10.35
N SER A 983 6.49 -36.08 -10.19
CA SER A 983 7.95 -36.06 -10.28
C SER A 983 8.44 -36.81 -11.50
N ILE A 984 9.45 -36.27 -12.17
CA ILE A 984 10.16 -36.86 -13.30
C ILE A 984 11.68 -36.83 -13.06
N SER A 985 12.43 -37.69 -13.74
CA SER A 985 13.89 -37.58 -13.83
C SER A 985 14.23 -37.16 -15.26
N VAL A 986 15.03 -36.12 -15.42
CA VAL A 986 15.38 -35.56 -16.74
C VAL A 986 16.15 -36.63 -17.54
N PRO A 987 15.64 -37.08 -18.70
CA PRO A 987 16.29 -38.10 -19.52
C PRO A 987 17.75 -37.76 -19.89
N PRO A 988 18.69 -38.71 -19.78
CA PRO A 988 20.08 -38.48 -20.18
C PRO A 988 20.22 -38.46 -21.71
N ASN A 989 20.37 -37.27 -22.29
CA ASN A 989 20.63 -37.08 -23.71
C ASN A 989 22.15 -37.03 -23.98
N SER A 990 22.70 -38.07 -24.61
CA SER A 990 24.13 -38.39 -24.61
C SER A 990 25.02 -37.52 -25.53
N SER A 991 24.67 -36.26 -25.77
CA SER A 991 25.42 -35.38 -26.70
C SER A 991 25.37 -33.87 -26.45
N ARG A 992 24.40 -33.34 -25.67
CA ARG A 992 24.02 -31.91 -25.70
C ARG A 992 23.72 -31.35 -24.31
N LYS A 993 24.02 -30.06 -24.09
CA LYS A 993 23.57 -29.32 -22.89
C LYS A 993 22.06 -29.11 -22.92
N ILE A 994 21.47 -28.93 -21.74
CA ILE A 994 20.06 -28.59 -21.57
C ILE A 994 19.89 -27.07 -21.54
N SER A 995 19.19 -26.55 -22.54
CA SER A 995 18.37 -25.35 -22.45
C SER A 995 16.96 -25.84 -22.73
N CYS A 996 16.12 -25.97 -21.70
CA CYS A 996 14.81 -26.61 -21.84
C CYS A 996 13.66 -25.65 -21.53
N PHE A 997 12.63 -25.74 -22.37
CA PHE A 997 11.30 -25.29 -21.98
C PHE A 997 10.58 -26.43 -21.27
N LEU A 998 10.05 -26.16 -20.08
CA LEU A 998 9.20 -27.10 -19.35
C LEU A 998 7.75 -26.66 -19.51
N ASN A 999 6.94 -27.53 -20.10
CA ASN A 999 5.51 -27.29 -20.30
C ASN A 999 4.69 -28.10 -19.29
N SER A 1000 3.68 -27.47 -18.69
CA SER A 1000 2.74 -28.11 -17.77
C SER A 1000 1.31 -27.91 -18.26
N ILE A 1001 0.48 -28.94 -18.19
CA ILE A 1001 -0.97 -28.82 -18.29
C ILE A 1001 -1.64 -29.38 -17.04
N ILE A 1002 -2.49 -28.58 -16.40
CA ILE A 1002 -3.16 -28.89 -15.13
C ILE A 1002 -4.66 -28.68 -15.33
N ILE A 1003 -5.45 -29.73 -15.15
CA ILE A 1003 -6.92 -29.68 -15.30
C ILE A 1003 -7.56 -29.54 -13.92
N PHE A 1004 -8.31 -28.46 -13.70
CA PHE A 1004 -9.04 -28.21 -12.46
C PHE A 1004 -10.56 -28.42 -12.60
N SER A 1005 -11.21 -28.73 -11.49
CA SER A 1005 -12.66 -28.69 -11.32
C SER A 1005 -13.04 -27.90 -10.05
N ALA A 1006 -14.08 -27.06 -10.14
CA ALA A 1006 -14.65 -26.37 -8.98
C ALA A 1006 -15.69 -27.26 -8.29
N LYS A 1007 -15.53 -27.49 -6.98
CA LYS A 1007 -16.45 -28.34 -6.20
C LYS A 1007 -17.74 -27.63 -5.77
N ASN A 1008 -17.78 -26.30 -5.75
CA ASN A 1008 -18.93 -25.45 -5.38
C ASN A 1008 -18.69 -23.99 -5.84
N ASP A 1009 -19.73 -23.20 -6.11
CA ASP A 1009 -19.64 -21.78 -6.56
C ASP A 1009 -19.07 -20.79 -5.51
N LYS A 1010 -18.42 -21.28 -4.45
CA LYS A 1010 -17.96 -20.51 -3.28
C LYS A 1010 -16.49 -20.75 -2.93
N THR A 1011 -15.72 -21.42 -3.79
CA THR A 1011 -14.25 -21.58 -3.63
C THR A 1011 -13.49 -20.31 -4.01
N TYR A 1012 -13.66 -19.25 -3.20
CA TYR A 1012 -12.83 -18.04 -3.21
C TYR A 1012 -11.98 -18.05 -1.93
N GLY A 1013 -10.65 -18.11 -2.05
CA GLY A 1013 -9.79 -18.06 -0.86
C GLY A 1013 -8.34 -18.56 -1.00
N PHE A 1014 -7.98 -19.23 -2.09
CA PHE A 1014 -6.58 -19.53 -2.41
C PHE A 1014 -6.40 -19.63 -3.92
N LEU A 1015 -5.38 -18.97 -4.45
CA LEU A 1015 -5.04 -18.99 -5.87
C LEU A 1015 -4.17 -20.23 -6.15
N PRO A 1016 -4.40 -20.97 -7.26
CA PRO A 1016 -3.56 -22.09 -7.62
C PRO A 1016 -2.12 -21.61 -7.87
N CYS A 1017 -1.18 -22.19 -7.14
CA CYS A 1017 0.25 -21.93 -7.25
C CYS A 1017 0.96 -23.18 -7.78
N LEU A 1018 1.89 -22.98 -8.72
CA LEU A 1018 2.74 -24.04 -9.26
C LEU A 1018 4.15 -23.89 -8.68
N GLU A 1019 4.55 -24.88 -7.91
CA GLU A 1019 5.86 -25.05 -7.28
C GLU A 1019 6.66 -26.08 -8.11
N ILE A 1020 7.92 -25.78 -8.39
CA ILE A 1020 8.85 -26.63 -9.16
C ILE A 1020 10.12 -26.75 -8.33
N VAL A 1021 10.55 -27.99 -8.04
CA VAL A 1021 11.71 -28.28 -7.19
C VAL A 1021 12.62 -29.25 -7.91
N ASN A 1022 13.88 -28.86 -8.11
CA ASN A 1022 14.94 -29.79 -8.50
C ASN A 1022 15.47 -30.47 -7.22
N GLU A 1023 14.98 -31.68 -6.95
CA GLU A 1023 15.33 -32.51 -5.78
C GLU A 1023 16.82 -32.86 -5.74
N THR A 1024 17.50 -32.89 -6.90
CA THR A 1024 18.94 -33.18 -7.00
C THR A 1024 19.80 -31.97 -6.58
N LYS A 1025 19.39 -30.75 -6.96
CA LYS A 1025 20.16 -29.52 -6.71
C LYS A 1025 19.65 -28.68 -5.54
N GLY A 1026 18.48 -29.00 -4.99
CA GLY A 1026 17.83 -28.25 -3.90
C GLY A 1026 17.30 -26.87 -4.33
N THR A 1027 17.21 -26.59 -5.63
CA THR A 1027 16.66 -25.35 -6.17
C THR A 1027 15.14 -25.42 -6.31
N GLN A 1028 14.46 -24.36 -5.90
CA GLN A 1028 13.00 -24.24 -5.94
C GLN A 1028 12.58 -22.97 -6.66
N TRP A 1029 11.61 -23.11 -7.56
CA TRP A 1029 10.88 -22.03 -8.20
C TRP A 1029 9.40 -22.13 -7.83
N THR A 1030 8.70 -21.00 -7.75
CA THR A 1030 7.30 -20.98 -7.27
C THR A 1030 6.55 -19.83 -7.93
N TYR A 1031 5.47 -20.16 -8.64
CA TYR A 1031 4.70 -19.22 -9.44
C TYR A 1031 3.26 -19.14 -8.92
N SER A 1032 2.83 -17.94 -8.54
CA SER A 1032 1.48 -17.65 -8.06
C SER A 1032 0.98 -16.36 -8.71
N LYS A 1033 -0.24 -16.39 -9.24
CA LYS A 1033 -0.82 -15.26 -10.00
C LYS A 1033 -1.68 -14.37 -9.11
N HIS A 1034 -1.81 -13.09 -9.50
CA HIS A 1034 -2.80 -12.17 -8.93
C HIS A 1034 -4.23 -12.37 -9.49
N PHE A 1035 -4.38 -13.12 -10.59
CA PHE A 1035 -5.64 -13.37 -11.28
C PHE A 1035 -5.86 -14.85 -11.55
N MET A 1036 -7.12 -15.29 -11.46
CA MET A 1036 -7.57 -16.64 -11.80
C MET A 1036 -8.89 -16.56 -12.56
N GLY A 1037 -9.04 -17.37 -13.60
CA GLY A 1037 -10.34 -17.70 -14.17
C GLY A 1037 -11.07 -18.72 -13.30
N ILE A 1038 -12.30 -18.42 -12.89
CA ILE A 1038 -13.12 -19.34 -12.09
C ILE A 1038 -14.09 -20.07 -13.03
N PRO A 1039 -14.04 -21.42 -13.14
CA PRO A 1039 -15.06 -22.17 -13.86
C PRO A 1039 -16.37 -22.19 -13.06
N GLU A 1040 -17.49 -22.01 -13.76
CA GLU A 1040 -18.82 -22.22 -13.18
C GLU A 1040 -19.01 -23.69 -12.74
N THR A 1041 -19.91 -23.95 -11.79
CA THR A 1041 -20.06 -25.30 -11.25
C THR A 1041 -20.32 -26.36 -12.32
N LYS A 1042 -19.57 -27.46 -12.22
CA LYS A 1042 -19.45 -28.59 -13.18
C LYS A 1042 -18.54 -28.36 -14.39
N ASN A 1043 -18.04 -27.15 -14.65
CA ASN A 1043 -17.09 -26.93 -15.75
C ASN A 1043 -15.64 -27.25 -15.32
N THR A 1044 -14.86 -27.76 -16.27
CA THR A 1044 -13.41 -27.96 -16.17
C THR A 1044 -12.66 -26.68 -16.54
N LEU A 1045 -11.43 -26.52 -16.04
CA LEU A 1045 -10.52 -25.45 -16.46
C LEU A 1045 -9.12 -26.02 -16.72
N TYR A 1046 -8.60 -25.78 -17.91
CA TYR A 1046 -7.26 -26.15 -18.34
C TYR A 1046 -6.31 -24.99 -18.07
N TRP A 1047 -5.31 -25.21 -17.21
CA TRP A 1047 -4.22 -24.26 -16.97
C TRP A 1047 -2.96 -24.77 -17.66
N THR A 1048 -2.43 -23.98 -18.60
CA THR A 1048 -1.11 -24.25 -19.20
C THR A 1048 -0.05 -23.33 -18.60
N THR A 1049 1.18 -23.82 -18.46
CA THR A 1049 2.36 -22.97 -18.26
C THR A 1049 3.54 -23.48 -19.10
N CYS A 1050 4.40 -22.56 -19.54
CA CYS A 1050 5.63 -22.82 -20.27
C CYS A 1050 6.75 -22.01 -19.61
N TRP A 1051 7.74 -22.70 -19.04
CA TRP A 1051 8.85 -22.11 -18.27
C TRP A 1051 10.14 -22.16 -19.08
N ASN A 1052 10.95 -21.11 -19.00
CA ASN A 1052 12.28 -21.02 -19.63
C ASN A 1052 13.37 -21.02 -18.55
N PHE A 1053 14.08 -22.15 -18.40
CA PHE A 1053 15.23 -22.27 -17.47
C PHE A 1053 16.54 -21.94 -18.20
N ARG A 1054 17.47 -21.21 -17.56
CA ARG A 1054 18.60 -20.56 -18.26
C ARG A 1054 19.95 -20.86 -17.63
N GLY A 1055 20.63 -21.86 -18.18
CA GLY A 1055 21.95 -22.30 -17.74
C GLY A 1055 21.86 -23.64 -17.04
N ASP A 1056 22.76 -23.88 -16.08
CA ASP A 1056 22.95 -25.19 -15.44
C ASP A 1056 21.91 -25.49 -14.32
N ASP A 1057 20.73 -24.85 -14.40
CA ASP A 1057 19.60 -24.97 -13.46
C ASP A 1057 18.94 -26.37 -13.47
N LEU A 1058 18.93 -27.01 -14.65
CA LEU A 1058 18.39 -28.36 -14.89
C LEU A 1058 19.36 -29.13 -15.80
N GLU A 1059 19.77 -30.32 -15.38
CA GLU A 1059 20.71 -31.19 -16.11
C GLU A 1059 20.19 -32.61 -16.30
N ALA A 1060 20.87 -33.37 -17.17
CA ALA A 1060 20.59 -34.76 -17.45
C ALA A 1060 20.76 -35.62 -16.20
N GLY A 1061 19.68 -36.28 -15.75
CA GLY A 1061 19.65 -37.02 -14.50
C GLY A 1061 19.20 -36.21 -13.27
N ASP A 1062 18.95 -34.89 -13.38
CA ASP A 1062 18.28 -34.15 -12.32
C ASP A 1062 16.86 -34.69 -12.11
N ARG A 1063 16.42 -34.73 -10.85
CA ARG A 1063 15.09 -35.19 -10.46
C ARG A 1063 14.25 -33.98 -10.11
N ILE A 1064 13.17 -33.76 -10.85
CA ILE A 1064 12.30 -32.59 -10.67
C ILE A 1064 10.94 -33.05 -10.16
N SER A 1065 10.45 -32.48 -9.06
CA SER A 1065 9.04 -32.55 -8.66
C SER A 1065 8.34 -31.24 -8.97
N LEU A 1066 7.12 -31.35 -9.49
CA LEU A 1066 6.23 -30.22 -9.71
C LEU A 1066 4.94 -30.44 -8.93
N ARG A 1067 4.45 -29.36 -8.32
CA ARG A 1067 3.41 -29.41 -7.30
C ARG A 1067 2.42 -28.26 -7.44
N VAL A 1068 1.13 -28.59 -7.36
CA VAL A 1068 0.02 -27.67 -7.50
C VAL A 1068 -0.61 -27.41 -6.13
N LEU A 1069 -0.25 -26.28 -5.53
CA LEU A 1069 -0.82 -25.82 -4.27
C LEU A 1069 -2.13 -25.07 -4.56
N SER A 1070 -3.27 -25.76 -4.42
CA SER A 1070 -4.60 -25.24 -4.79
C SER A 1070 -5.72 -25.80 -3.91
N ASN A 1071 -6.79 -25.01 -3.74
CA ASN A 1071 -8.05 -25.45 -3.11
C ASN A 1071 -9.04 -26.10 -4.10
N LEU A 1072 -8.66 -26.24 -5.37
CA LEU A 1072 -9.45 -26.88 -6.43
C LEU A 1072 -9.11 -28.37 -6.54
N SER A 1073 -10.01 -29.21 -7.05
CA SER A 1073 -9.65 -30.58 -7.42
C SER A 1073 -8.89 -30.57 -8.74
N VAL A 1074 -7.60 -30.91 -8.69
CA VAL A 1074 -6.85 -31.32 -9.88
C VAL A 1074 -7.39 -32.68 -10.34
N LEU A 1075 -7.87 -32.74 -11.58
CA LEU A 1075 -8.32 -33.95 -12.24
C LEU A 1075 -7.17 -34.63 -12.99
N GLU A 1076 -6.23 -33.84 -13.52
CA GLU A 1076 -5.15 -34.32 -14.36
C GLU A 1076 -3.96 -33.36 -14.31
N PHE A 1077 -2.75 -33.91 -14.37
CA PHE A 1077 -1.51 -33.15 -14.45
C PHE A 1077 -0.55 -33.86 -15.41
N GLY A 1078 -0.22 -33.19 -16.52
CA GLY A 1078 0.75 -33.62 -17.53
C GLY A 1078 1.93 -32.65 -17.63
N ILE A 1079 3.13 -33.19 -17.88
CA ILE A 1079 4.39 -32.46 -17.99
C ILE A 1079 5.15 -32.92 -19.23
N ASP A 1080 5.73 -31.95 -19.95
CA ASP A 1080 6.55 -32.13 -21.14
C ASP A 1080 7.85 -31.30 -21.08
N LEU A 1081 8.91 -31.79 -21.74
CA LEU A 1081 10.28 -31.24 -21.73
C LEU A 1081 10.80 -31.11 -23.17
N VAL A 1082 10.97 -29.86 -23.63
CA VAL A 1082 11.45 -29.55 -24.99
C VAL A 1082 12.94 -29.20 -24.95
N TYR A 1083 13.74 -29.79 -25.85
CA TYR A 1083 15.19 -29.61 -25.92
C TYR A 1083 15.60 -28.69 -27.09
N ASP A 1084 16.65 -27.90 -26.87
CA ASP A 1084 17.11 -26.77 -27.72
C ASP A 1084 17.46 -27.09 -29.20
N TYR A 1085 17.44 -28.36 -29.61
CA TYR A 1085 17.83 -28.81 -30.96
C TYR A 1085 16.68 -29.19 -31.90
N GLU A 1086 15.42 -28.96 -31.52
CA GLU A 1086 14.26 -29.14 -32.42
C GLU A 1086 14.03 -27.92 -33.35
N LEU A 1087 15.00 -27.00 -33.43
CA LEU A 1087 14.95 -25.76 -34.22
C LEU A 1087 15.89 -25.75 -35.44
N ASP A 1088 16.35 -26.92 -35.91
CA ASP A 1088 17.21 -27.06 -37.10
C ASP A 1088 16.44 -26.79 -38.42
N GLY A 1089 16.38 -25.52 -38.83
CA GLY A 1089 16.44 -25.07 -40.23
C GLY A 1089 15.30 -25.39 -41.20
N ASN A 1090 14.28 -26.17 -40.83
CA ASN A 1090 13.18 -26.56 -41.73
C ASN A 1090 11.88 -25.78 -41.46
N PRO A 1091 11.48 -24.82 -42.32
CA PRO A 1091 10.32 -23.95 -42.06
C PRO A 1091 8.97 -24.69 -41.99
N ASN A 1092 8.88 -25.90 -42.55
CA ASN A 1092 7.64 -26.69 -42.49
C ASN A 1092 7.51 -27.53 -41.21
N PHE A 1093 8.52 -27.62 -40.34
CA PHE A 1093 8.50 -28.51 -39.17
C PHE A 1093 7.43 -28.12 -38.13
N PHE A 1094 7.10 -26.83 -38.03
CA PHE A 1094 6.01 -26.32 -37.19
C PHE A 1094 4.62 -26.91 -37.51
N SER A 1095 4.43 -27.53 -38.68
CA SER A 1095 3.20 -28.25 -39.02
C SER A 1095 3.05 -29.62 -38.35
N GLN A 1096 4.14 -30.23 -37.86
CA GLN A 1096 4.17 -31.60 -37.35
C GLN A 1096 3.98 -31.73 -35.83
N LEU A 1097 3.89 -30.61 -35.10
CA LEU A 1097 3.53 -30.58 -33.67
C LEU A 1097 2.17 -29.88 -33.49
N PRO A 1098 1.04 -30.64 -33.51
CA PRO A 1098 -0.31 -30.05 -33.55
C PRO A 1098 -0.64 -29.16 -32.35
N TRP A 1099 -0.01 -29.41 -31.20
CA TRP A 1099 -0.21 -28.65 -29.97
C TRP A 1099 0.56 -27.34 -29.97
N MET A 1100 1.85 -27.33 -30.36
CA MET A 1100 2.60 -26.09 -30.53
C MET A 1100 1.97 -25.23 -31.62
N SER A 1101 1.59 -25.83 -32.77
CA SER A 1101 0.84 -25.15 -33.83
C SER A 1101 -0.42 -24.48 -33.29
N LYS A 1102 -1.31 -25.23 -32.60
CA LYS A 1102 -2.52 -24.64 -32.01
C LYS A 1102 -2.21 -23.59 -30.95
N CYS A 1103 -1.24 -23.78 -30.05
CA CYS A 1103 -0.88 -22.79 -29.05
C CYS A 1103 -0.31 -21.50 -29.69
N PHE A 1104 0.54 -21.60 -30.72
CA PHE A 1104 1.04 -20.45 -31.47
C PHE A 1104 -0.07 -19.73 -32.26
N THR A 1105 -1.01 -20.48 -32.85
CA THR A 1105 -2.17 -19.91 -33.56
C THR A 1105 -3.17 -19.28 -32.60
N TYR A 1106 -3.35 -19.83 -31.39
CA TYR A 1106 -4.18 -19.21 -30.33
C TYR A 1106 -3.49 -17.96 -29.76
N LEU A 1107 -2.17 -17.99 -29.57
CA LEU A 1107 -1.34 -16.83 -29.24
C LEU A 1107 -1.53 -15.70 -30.27
N PHE A 1108 -1.30 -15.97 -31.56
CA PHE A 1108 -1.47 -14.99 -32.64
C PHE A 1108 -2.92 -14.51 -32.79
N GLY A 1109 -3.88 -15.44 -32.88
CA GLY A 1109 -5.30 -15.12 -33.07
C GLY A 1109 -5.90 -14.33 -31.91
N THR A 1110 -5.47 -14.60 -30.68
CA THR A 1110 -5.95 -13.87 -29.49
C THR A 1110 -5.24 -12.53 -29.32
N PHE A 1111 -3.97 -12.39 -29.70
CA PHE A 1111 -3.31 -11.08 -29.85
C PHE A 1111 -4.09 -10.19 -30.83
N VAL A 1112 -4.51 -10.76 -31.98
CA VAL A 1112 -5.33 -10.07 -32.97
C VAL A 1112 -6.72 -9.72 -32.41
N LEU A 1113 -7.41 -10.63 -31.71
CA LEU A 1113 -8.76 -10.35 -31.20
C LEU A 1113 -8.82 -9.36 -30.03
N ILE A 1114 -7.94 -9.48 -29.02
CA ILE A 1114 -7.97 -8.61 -27.82
C ILE A 1114 -7.68 -7.14 -28.16
N SER A 1115 -6.98 -6.88 -29.27
CA SER A 1115 -6.75 -5.53 -29.81
C SER A 1115 -8.06 -4.77 -30.11
N SER A 1116 -9.18 -5.47 -30.35
CA SER A 1116 -10.36 -4.89 -31.02
C SER A 1116 -11.51 -4.43 -30.10
N GLN A 1117 -11.79 -5.10 -28.97
CA GLN A 1117 -13.02 -4.85 -28.21
C GLN A 1117 -12.89 -5.03 -26.68
N SER A 1118 -12.47 -3.98 -25.96
CA SER A 1118 -12.99 -3.61 -24.61
C SER A 1118 -12.36 -2.34 -23.98
N GLN A 1119 -11.79 -1.43 -24.79
CA GLN A 1119 -11.03 -0.23 -24.38
C GLN A 1119 -11.86 0.91 -23.71
N LYS A 1120 -12.78 0.59 -22.79
CA LYS A 1120 -13.70 1.55 -22.15
C LYS A 1120 -13.83 1.48 -20.62
N ASN A 1121 -13.16 0.55 -19.94
CA ASN A 1121 -13.21 0.39 -18.48
C ASN A 1121 -11.83 0.12 -17.84
N LEU A 1122 -10.78 0.84 -18.26
CA LEU A 1122 -9.49 0.86 -17.56
C LEU A 1122 -9.06 2.31 -17.25
N TYR A 1123 -9.60 2.87 -16.17
CA TYR A 1123 -9.11 4.11 -15.56
C TYR A 1123 -8.60 3.76 -14.15
N ARG A 1124 -7.34 4.13 -13.86
CA ARG A 1124 -6.55 3.85 -12.64
C ARG A 1124 -5.97 2.43 -12.55
N LEU A 1125 -4.64 2.35 -12.46
CA LEU A 1125 -3.93 1.80 -11.28
C LEU A 1125 -2.40 1.94 -11.43
N GLN A 1126 -1.87 3.16 -11.25
CA GLN A 1126 -0.44 3.38 -10.96
C GLN A 1126 -0.26 4.06 -9.61
N SER A 1127 -0.41 3.29 -8.53
CA SER A 1127 0.04 3.66 -7.18
C SER A 1127 0.07 2.44 -6.27
N LEU A 1128 1.07 2.37 -5.38
CA LEU A 1128 1.29 1.30 -4.39
C LEU A 1128 1.78 -0.03 -5.01
N VAL A 1129 2.60 -0.86 -4.35
CA VAL A 1129 3.08 -0.85 -2.95
C VAL A 1129 4.62 -0.96 -2.91
N LYS A 1130 5.27 -0.41 -1.88
CA LYS A 1130 6.59 -0.86 -1.41
C LYS A 1130 6.40 -1.64 -0.12
N CYS A 1131 6.71 -2.94 -0.14
CA CYS A 1131 6.88 -3.81 1.02
C CYS A 1131 8.28 -4.39 0.94
#